data_AF-A0A8T5PQQ3-F1
#
_entry.id   AF-A0A8T5PQQ3-F1
#
_cell.length_a   1.000
_cell.length_b   1.000
_cell.length_c   1.000
_cell.angle_alpha   90.00
_cell.angle_beta   90.00
_cell.angle_gamma   90.00
#
_symmetry.space_group_name_H-M   'P 1'
#
loop_
_entity.id
_entity.type
_entity.pdbx_description
1 polymer ?
#
loop_
_entity_poly.entity_id
_entity_poly.type
_entity_poly.pdbx_seq_one_letter_code
_entity_poly.pdbx_strand_id
1 'polypeptide(L)'
;MRHVPVSIFGVVAIIGIAVLLFSVAYTPVFSPFAVTIIPSYGRAVEPGDDTVIVRLEVGEYLANELVAVGEGQLASLRGGNVRGKDFSSSFDQSIRFQEAGLFNGCHVEFGRDEANKVTDFLQCDDAPFKYTVDFSPGLSSPVEGGELPDLEDEDIVLLGDSFTIVDTSVNTGTKDVSLKMFGGFGTVELRDTNYGDDLYTDGGAKVNGGTVGARVKIKASQSGNSLNIYSIQYVLNANAAGGGLLQVRPLTCLRQFLQYPLGMLSPNYDICYKGLTGAAAVSVPSAGIPGNQVLVKPAGNDEYVMMAQNLIGQLYNIPLAQLPGQYGNKGRNFVFVEAPNPGAPNINLGDYFLVTSRNDIQGVSNVLRYNSIEGNTVYFQDLATGSRSAVYDPGTGQGQLMIGEGTYTFFVGAGNSLAMDQNNDGNINGGEANFVFPGGSRVDFGPGFTVTIITPSRLFDEPAGDEKTKFTITFGADIDLVVPSPQATVPGYSFTMVGEGGGVKKGMTKFGILFTTEEDHSTRLSLNVPGTYVRASRATGGGAGADVYITLERAKWMKPTNIPAPVAKCGDAVITKPEYCDPPGSMCVDQFKRPGTCAADCMSCTFKKPAECGNKLLENGEECETAADCAEGFDCRDCKCVALPPPVCGNNLLEKNEQCEADADCPVDYVCKNCSCYPAPVVEVPAPVPPNAVARFFSWLSDFFAKLF
;
A
#
# COMPACT_ATOMS: atom_id res chain seq x y z
N MET A 1 -70.25 -23.97 -13.76
CA MET A 1 -68.80 -24.23 -13.60
C MET A 1 -68.14 -22.96 -13.10
N ARG A 2 -67.19 -23.14 -12.19
CA ARG A 2 -66.73 -22.21 -11.17
C ARG A 2 -66.01 -20.97 -11.72
N HIS A 3 -66.21 -19.88 -10.99
CA HIS A 3 -65.40 -18.66 -10.98
C HIS A 3 -63.98 -18.90 -10.42
N VAL A 4 -63.09 -17.92 -10.73
CA VAL A 4 -61.84 -17.53 -10.02
C VAL A 4 -60.54 -18.22 -10.49
N PRO A 5 -59.41 -17.51 -10.72
CA PRO A 5 -59.28 -16.09 -11.08
C PRO A 5 -58.15 -15.73 -12.09
N VAL A 6 -58.32 -14.55 -12.68
CA VAL A 6 -57.31 -13.72 -13.39
C VAL A 6 -56.26 -13.11 -12.42
N SER A 7 -56.19 -13.57 -11.16
CA SER A 7 -55.38 -12.96 -10.09
C SER A 7 -53.92 -13.44 -10.05
N ILE A 8 -53.55 -14.55 -10.69
CA ILE A 8 -52.19 -15.10 -10.59
C ILE A 8 -51.21 -14.35 -11.51
N PHE A 9 -51.64 -13.94 -12.70
CA PHE A 9 -50.77 -13.20 -13.62
C PHE A 9 -50.48 -11.75 -13.16
N GLY A 10 -51.41 -11.12 -12.44
CA GLY A 10 -51.17 -9.80 -11.85
C GLY A 10 -50.16 -9.82 -10.71
N VAL A 11 -50.18 -10.85 -9.86
CA VAL A 11 -49.23 -10.99 -8.74
C VAL A 11 -47.83 -11.36 -9.23
N VAL A 12 -47.70 -12.20 -10.26
CA VAL A 12 -46.39 -12.52 -10.86
C VAL A 12 -45.77 -11.31 -11.57
N ALA A 13 -46.58 -10.46 -12.21
CA ALA A 13 -46.09 -9.22 -12.82
C ALA A 13 -45.64 -8.18 -11.77
N ILE A 14 -46.38 -8.05 -10.66
CA ILE A 14 -46.02 -7.11 -9.58
C ILE A 14 -44.80 -7.61 -8.79
N ILE A 15 -44.67 -8.92 -8.55
CA ILE A 15 -43.46 -9.49 -7.93
C ILE A 15 -42.27 -9.40 -8.89
N GLY A 16 -42.47 -9.59 -10.21
CA GLY A 16 -41.42 -9.40 -11.21
C GLY A 16 -40.91 -7.95 -11.29
N ILE A 17 -41.79 -6.96 -11.18
CA ILE A 17 -41.43 -5.54 -11.15
C ILE A 17 -40.82 -5.16 -9.80
N ALA A 18 -41.31 -5.72 -8.68
CA ALA A 18 -40.69 -5.50 -7.36
C ALA A 18 -39.28 -6.11 -7.27
N VAL A 19 -39.03 -7.29 -7.86
CA VAL A 19 -37.71 -7.91 -7.92
C VAL A 19 -36.77 -7.14 -8.88
N LEU A 20 -37.29 -6.55 -9.96
CA LEU A 20 -36.52 -5.64 -10.84
C LEU A 20 -36.23 -4.27 -10.19
N LEU A 21 -37.12 -3.77 -9.31
CA LEU A 21 -36.90 -2.54 -8.56
C LEU A 21 -36.01 -2.74 -7.32
N PHE A 22 -35.96 -3.95 -6.74
CA PHE A 22 -35.07 -4.31 -5.62
C PHE A 22 -33.71 -4.90 -6.06
N SER A 23 -33.48 -5.16 -7.36
CA SER A 23 -32.17 -5.62 -7.86
C SER A 23 -31.23 -4.48 -8.27
N VAL A 24 -31.65 -3.22 -8.12
CA VAL A 24 -30.73 -2.08 -8.07
C VAL A 24 -30.21 -1.95 -6.64
N ALA A 25 -29.47 -2.97 -6.19
CA ALA A 25 -28.51 -2.78 -5.13
C ALA A 25 -27.49 -1.76 -5.69
N TYR A 26 -27.56 -0.54 -5.17
CA TYR A 26 -26.53 0.49 -5.29
C TYR A 26 -25.21 -0.11 -4.78
N THR A 27 -24.52 -0.84 -5.64
CA THR A 27 -23.07 -0.98 -5.54
C THR A 27 -22.52 0.14 -6.42
N PRO A 28 -21.80 1.12 -5.87
CA PRO A 28 -21.07 2.06 -6.71
C PRO A 28 -20.05 1.23 -7.47
N VAL A 29 -20.36 0.93 -8.74
CA VAL A 29 -19.38 0.42 -9.69
C VAL A 29 -18.43 1.57 -9.96
N PHE A 30 -17.43 1.72 -9.11
CA PHE A 30 -16.20 2.39 -9.48
C PHE A 30 -15.64 1.61 -10.66
N SER A 31 -15.63 2.21 -11.84
CA SER A 31 -14.75 1.73 -12.90
C SER A 31 -13.33 2.01 -12.42
N PRO A 32 -12.50 0.99 -12.11
CA PRO A 32 -11.12 1.24 -11.75
C PRO A 32 -10.43 1.81 -12.99
N PHE A 33 -10.19 3.12 -13.00
CA PHE A 33 -9.34 3.72 -14.01
C PHE A 33 -7.95 3.09 -13.87
N ALA A 34 -7.49 2.45 -14.95
CA ALA A 34 -6.19 1.80 -14.98
C ALA A 34 -5.09 2.83 -14.74
N VAL A 35 -4.58 2.82 -13.53
CA VAL A 35 -3.44 3.60 -13.10
C VAL A 35 -2.18 2.93 -13.60
N THR A 36 -1.23 3.71 -14.11
CA THR A 36 0.11 3.19 -14.46
C THR A 36 1.21 4.05 -13.88
N ILE A 37 2.17 3.41 -13.21
CA ILE A 37 3.37 4.05 -12.67
C ILE A 37 4.20 4.63 -13.82
N ILE A 38 4.79 5.82 -13.64
CA ILE A 38 5.78 6.37 -14.58
C ILE A 38 7.07 5.55 -14.44
N PRO A 39 7.51 4.78 -15.45
CA PRO A 39 8.71 3.99 -15.29
C PRO A 39 9.93 4.92 -15.24
N SER A 40 10.59 5.01 -14.09
CA SER A 40 11.87 5.70 -13.91
C SER A 40 13.00 4.80 -14.43
N TYR A 41 13.21 4.77 -15.75
CA TYR A 41 14.37 4.09 -16.33
C TYR A 41 15.64 4.94 -16.10
N GLY A 42 16.61 4.39 -15.36
CA GLY A 42 17.99 4.89 -15.35
C GLY A 42 18.27 6.15 -14.52
N ARG A 43 17.31 6.65 -13.74
CA ARG A 43 17.56 7.66 -12.71
C ARG A 43 17.30 7.03 -11.35
N ALA A 44 18.30 7.05 -10.46
CA ALA A 44 18.02 6.98 -9.04
C ALA A 44 17.02 8.11 -8.77
N VAL A 45 15.76 7.76 -8.52
CA VAL A 45 14.85 8.75 -7.99
C VAL A 45 15.37 8.95 -6.58
N GLU A 46 15.96 10.11 -6.32
CA GLU A 46 16.14 10.53 -4.93
C GLU A 46 14.76 10.37 -4.31
N PRO A 47 14.59 9.47 -3.33
CA PRO A 47 13.30 9.34 -2.68
C PRO A 47 12.90 10.74 -2.25
N GLY A 48 11.76 11.23 -2.74
CA GLY A 48 11.15 12.38 -2.08
C GLY A 48 10.97 12.03 -0.61
N ASP A 49 10.88 13.04 0.26
CA ASP A 49 10.80 12.85 1.72
C ASP A 49 9.63 11.93 2.18
N ASP A 50 8.76 11.50 1.25
CA ASP A 50 7.57 10.68 1.47
C ASP A 50 7.42 9.48 0.50
N THR A 51 8.54 8.85 0.11
CA THR A 51 8.50 7.54 -0.59
C THR A 51 9.60 6.61 -0.13
N VAL A 52 9.24 5.35 0.15
CA VAL A 52 10.18 4.25 0.42
C VAL A 52 10.07 3.22 -0.70
N ILE A 53 11.21 2.73 -1.16
CA ILE A 53 11.29 1.65 -2.16
C ILE A 53 11.84 0.42 -1.45
N VAL A 54 11.09 -0.67 -1.52
CA VAL A 54 11.48 -1.99 -1.00
C VAL A 54 11.66 -2.92 -2.17
N ARG A 55 12.71 -3.74 -2.13
CA ARG A 55 12.97 -4.74 -3.15
C ARG A 55 12.70 -6.11 -2.55
N LEU A 56 11.77 -6.87 -3.14
CA LEU A 56 11.34 -8.17 -2.62
C LEU A 56 11.73 -9.30 -3.57
N GLU A 57 12.19 -10.42 -3.03
CA GLU A 57 12.30 -11.67 -3.79
C GLU A 57 10.93 -12.34 -4.00
N VAL A 58 10.83 -13.23 -4.99
CA VAL A 58 9.59 -14.00 -5.21
C VAL A 58 9.33 -14.90 -4.01
N GLY A 59 8.13 -14.81 -3.45
CA GLY A 59 7.70 -15.49 -2.22
C GLY A 59 8.06 -14.76 -0.93
N GLU A 60 8.84 -13.67 -1.01
CA GLU A 60 9.21 -12.87 0.16
C GLU A 60 8.10 -11.88 0.52
N TYR A 61 7.78 -11.81 1.81
CA TYR A 61 6.85 -10.81 2.34
C TYR A 61 7.54 -9.45 2.48
N LEU A 62 6.78 -8.39 2.19
CA LEU A 62 7.19 -6.99 2.33
C LEU A 62 7.81 -6.70 3.70
N ALA A 63 7.31 -7.38 4.72
CA ALA A 63 7.74 -7.18 6.09
C ALA A 63 9.08 -7.83 6.46
N ASN A 64 9.61 -8.72 5.61
CA ASN A 64 10.96 -9.26 5.77
C ASN A 64 12.00 -8.15 5.58
N GLU A 65 11.77 -7.30 4.59
CA GLU A 65 12.65 -6.16 4.25
C GLU A 65 12.26 -4.88 4.98
N LEU A 66 10.95 -4.63 5.15
CA LEU A 66 10.45 -3.43 5.79
C LEU A 66 9.27 -3.74 6.72
N VAL A 67 9.56 -3.91 8.00
CA VAL A 67 8.54 -4.20 9.02
C VAL A 67 7.58 -3.03 9.22
N ALA A 68 8.11 -1.81 9.25
CA ALA A 68 7.35 -0.60 9.55
C ALA A 68 8.02 0.66 9.00
N VAL A 69 7.22 1.71 8.79
CA VAL A 69 7.65 3.08 8.48
C VAL A 69 7.03 4.06 9.47
N GLY A 70 7.80 5.10 9.81
CA GLY A 70 7.35 6.24 10.59
C GLY A 70 7.94 7.53 10.03
N GLU A 71 8.01 8.58 10.85
CA GLU A 71 8.48 9.91 10.42
C GLU A 71 9.90 9.93 9.85
N GLY A 72 10.75 8.98 10.25
CA GLY A 72 12.13 8.89 9.78
C GLY A 72 12.27 8.42 8.33
N GLN A 73 11.22 7.79 7.77
CA GLN A 73 11.19 7.29 6.40
C GLN A 73 10.16 8.01 5.53
N LEU A 74 9.06 8.48 6.13
CA LEU A 74 8.00 9.22 5.47
C LEU A 74 7.69 10.46 6.30
N ALA A 75 8.14 11.63 5.85
CA ALA A 75 7.99 12.91 6.56
C ALA A 75 6.52 13.28 6.87
N SER A 76 5.56 12.85 6.06
CA SER A 76 4.12 13.03 6.28
C SER A 76 3.55 12.16 7.41
N LEU A 77 4.32 11.19 7.93
CA LEU A 77 4.02 10.47 9.18
C LEU A 77 4.56 11.18 10.42
N ARG A 78 5.07 12.42 10.29
CA ARG A 78 5.53 13.21 11.44
C ARG A 78 4.46 13.28 12.52
N GLY A 79 4.90 13.08 13.76
CA GLY A 79 4.07 13.28 14.93
C GLY A 79 3.61 14.73 15.11
N GLY A 80 2.71 14.95 16.06
CA GLY A 80 2.17 16.28 16.33
C GLY A 80 1.72 16.43 17.77
N ASN A 81 0.97 17.50 18.04
CA ASN A 81 0.30 17.70 19.31
C ASN A 81 -1.17 18.01 19.07
N VAL A 82 -2.05 17.38 19.84
CA VAL A 82 -3.47 17.72 19.96
C VAL A 82 -3.65 18.47 21.29
N ARG A 83 -4.39 19.57 21.28
CA ARG A 83 -4.52 20.47 22.43
C ARG A 83 -5.98 20.81 22.72
N GLY A 84 -6.65 19.95 23.48
CA GLY A 84 -7.95 20.31 24.03
C GLY A 84 -7.87 21.37 25.13
N LYS A 85 -9.05 21.73 25.63
CA LYS A 85 -9.23 22.75 26.67
C LYS A 85 -8.39 22.51 27.93
N ASP A 86 -8.39 21.27 28.41
CA ASP A 86 -7.75 20.89 29.68
C ASP A 86 -6.66 19.81 29.50
N PHE A 87 -6.21 19.53 28.27
CA PHE A 87 -5.12 18.60 28.01
C PHE A 87 -4.22 19.04 26.84
N SER A 88 -3.00 18.49 26.82
CA SER A 88 -2.11 18.53 25.66
C SER A 88 -1.48 17.15 25.53
N SER A 89 -1.60 16.55 24.35
CA SER A 89 -1.06 15.22 24.07
C SER A 89 -0.24 15.26 22.80
N SER A 90 1.01 14.80 22.87
CA SER A 90 1.79 14.52 21.67
C SER A 90 1.32 13.22 21.05
N PHE A 91 1.43 13.08 19.73
CA PHE A 91 1.15 11.82 19.06
C PHE A 91 2.23 11.46 18.05
N ASP A 92 2.47 10.15 17.91
CA ASP A 92 3.35 9.57 16.92
C ASP A 92 2.55 8.64 16.00
N GLN A 93 2.99 8.50 14.75
CA GLN A 93 2.30 7.70 13.74
C GLN A 93 3.24 6.66 13.11
N SER A 94 2.70 5.48 12.79
CA SER A 94 3.45 4.48 12.03
C SER A 94 2.54 3.61 11.16
N ILE A 95 3.12 3.08 10.10
CA ILE A 95 2.51 2.05 9.25
C ILE A 95 3.36 0.79 9.36
N ARG A 96 2.74 -0.34 9.68
CA ARG A 96 3.37 -1.66 9.78
C ARG A 96 2.88 -2.58 8.68
N PHE A 97 3.77 -3.43 8.18
CA PHE A 97 3.49 -4.39 7.10
C PHE A 97 3.39 -5.84 7.61
N GLN A 98 3.59 -6.07 8.91
CA GLN A 98 3.25 -7.32 9.57
C GLN A 98 2.88 -7.10 11.03
N GLU A 99 2.11 -8.04 11.57
CA GLU A 99 1.91 -8.21 13.00
C GLU A 99 1.65 -9.68 13.31
N ALA A 100 2.52 -10.27 14.12
CA ALA A 100 2.48 -11.70 14.43
C ALA A 100 1.11 -12.11 14.99
N GLY A 101 0.50 -13.11 14.37
CA GLY A 101 -0.83 -13.60 14.73
C GLY A 101 -1.99 -12.76 14.20
N LEU A 102 -1.73 -11.67 13.49
CA LEU A 102 -2.77 -10.81 12.90
C LEU A 102 -2.72 -10.77 11.37
N PHE A 103 -1.55 -10.54 10.76
CA PHE A 103 -1.33 -10.54 9.31
C PHE A 103 0.16 -10.54 8.95
N ASN A 104 0.50 -11.05 7.76
CA ASN A 104 1.89 -11.13 7.25
C ASN A 104 2.24 -10.08 6.18
N GLY A 105 1.26 -9.28 5.73
CA GLY A 105 1.46 -8.27 4.70
C GLY A 105 1.29 -8.80 3.28
N CYS A 106 1.98 -8.17 2.34
CA CYS A 106 1.97 -8.55 0.93
C CYS A 106 3.28 -9.24 0.55
N HIS A 107 3.27 -10.16 -0.42
CA HIS A 107 4.44 -10.82 -0.97
C HIS A 107 4.38 -10.87 -2.50
N VAL A 108 5.51 -11.13 -3.15
CA VAL A 108 5.55 -11.28 -4.62
C VAL A 108 5.20 -12.71 -4.99
N GLU A 109 4.16 -12.91 -5.79
CA GLU A 109 3.78 -14.22 -6.33
C GLU A 109 3.73 -14.17 -7.86
N PHE A 110 4.04 -15.29 -8.51
CA PHE A 110 3.75 -15.46 -9.93
C PHE A 110 2.62 -16.45 -10.12
N GLY A 111 1.57 -16.03 -10.81
CA GLY A 111 0.37 -16.83 -10.94
C GLY A 111 -0.48 -16.42 -12.14
N ARG A 112 -1.78 -16.68 -12.01
CA ARG A 112 -2.79 -16.21 -12.96
C ARG A 112 -3.70 -15.21 -12.25
N ASP A 113 -4.04 -14.13 -12.94
CA ASP A 113 -5.16 -13.30 -12.49
C ASP A 113 -6.51 -13.95 -12.85
N GLU A 114 -7.59 -13.35 -12.38
CA GLU A 114 -8.96 -13.78 -12.69
C GLU A 114 -9.28 -13.78 -14.19
N ALA A 115 -8.52 -13.04 -15.00
CA ALA A 115 -8.62 -13.01 -16.46
C ALA A 115 -7.75 -14.08 -17.14
N ASN A 116 -7.20 -15.04 -16.39
CA ASN A 116 -6.25 -16.06 -16.84
C ASN A 116 -4.95 -15.50 -17.43
N LYS A 117 -4.64 -14.22 -17.20
CA LYS A 117 -3.37 -13.63 -17.64
C LYS A 117 -2.29 -14.06 -16.67
N VAL A 118 -1.20 -14.59 -17.22
CA VAL A 118 -0.05 -15.04 -16.43
C VAL A 118 0.89 -13.85 -16.24
N THR A 119 1.11 -13.45 -14.99
CA THR A 119 2.01 -12.34 -14.62
C THR A 119 2.48 -12.51 -13.18
N ASP A 120 3.47 -11.70 -12.78
CA ASP A 120 3.82 -11.47 -11.39
C ASP A 120 2.84 -10.50 -10.72
N PHE A 121 2.61 -10.70 -9.43
CA PHE A 121 1.72 -9.91 -8.59
C PHE A 121 2.41 -9.57 -7.28
N LEU A 122 2.09 -8.41 -6.74
CA LEU A 122 2.15 -8.21 -5.29
C LEU A 122 0.81 -8.69 -4.72
N GLN A 123 0.82 -9.84 -4.05
CA GLN A 123 -0.36 -10.45 -3.42
C GLN A 123 -0.39 -10.13 -1.93
N CYS A 124 -1.56 -9.77 -1.40
CA CYS A 124 -1.75 -9.61 0.03
C CYS A 124 -2.81 -10.61 0.50
N ASP A 125 -2.41 -11.52 1.40
CA ASP A 125 -3.26 -12.64 1.81
C ASP A 125 -4.36 -12.21 2.81
N ASP A 126 -4.00 -11.33 3.75
CA ASP A 126 -4.89 -10.93 4.85
C ASP A 126 -5.13 -9.41 4.91
N ALA A 127 -4.06 -8.64 5.08
CA ALA A 127 -4.07 -7.20 5.24
C ALA A 127 -2.80 -6.62 4.63
N PRO A 128 -2.88 -5.54 3.84
CA PRO A 128 -1.68 -4.92 3.29
C PRO A 128 -0.89 -4.11 4.31
N PHE A 129 -1.55 -3.54 5.33
CA PHE A 129 -0.89 -2.75 6.37
C PHE A 129 -1.75 -2.61 7.63
N LYS A 130 -1.09 -2.24 8.72
CA LYS A 130 -1.68 -1.65 9.92
C LYS A 130 -1.18 -0.22 10.08
N TYR A 131 -2.08 0.73 10.31
CA TYR A 131 -1.77 2.09 10.70
C TYR A 131 -1.99 2.27 12.20
N THR A 132 -1.10 3.00 12.88
CA THR A 132 -1.18 3.22 14.33
C THR A 132 -0.86 4.67 14.65
N VAL A 133 -1.67 5.24 15.54
CA VAL A 133 -1.43 6.55 16.17
C VAL A 133 -1.36 6.33 17.67
N ASP A 134 -0.23 6.69 18.28
CA ASP A 134 0.01 6.55 19.71
C ASP A 134 0.04 7.94 20.36
N PHE A 135 -0.69 8.13 21.46
CA PHE A 135 -0.84 9.39 22.17
C PHE A 135 -0.10 9.35 23.51
N SER A 136 0.63 10.42 23.84
CA SER A 136 1.35 10.58 25.11
C SER A 136 1.10 11.97 25.71
N PRO A 137 0.53 12.07 26.93
CA PRO A 137 0.14 10.97 27.82
C PRO A 137 -1.19 10.27 27.44
N GLY A 138 -1.91 10.78 26.44
CA GLY A 138 -3.24 10.32 26.05
C GLY A 138 -4.18 11.51 25.79
N LEU A 139 -5.21 11.31 24.96
CA LEU A 139 -6.27 12.28 24.75
C LEU A 139 -7.27 12.18 25.90
N SER A 140 -7.29 13.18 26.77
CA SER A 140 -8.13 13.20 27.98
C SER A 140 -9.36 14.06 27.75
N SER A 141 -10.54 13.52 27.99
CA SER A 141 -11.78 14.31 28.00
C SER A 141 -12.73 13.83 29.10
N PRO A 142 -13.49 14.72 29.77
CA PRO A 142 -14.65 14.30 30.52
C PRO A 142 -15.65 13.59 29.60
N VAL A 143 -16.47 12.72 30.18
CA VAL A 143 -17.58 12.04 29.54
C VAL A 143 -18.85 12.79 29.93
N GLU A 144 -19.44 13.51 28.99
CA GLU A 144 -20.64 14.35 29.20
C GLU A 144 -21.68 13.98 28.15
N GLY A 145 -22.90 13.63 28.54
CA GLY A 145 -23.95 13.27 27.58
C GLY A 145 -23.69 12.03 26.71
N GLY A 146 -22.60 11.29 26.95
CA GLY A 146 -22.14 10.22 26.05
C GLY A 146 -21.18 10.70 24.96
N GLU A 147 -20.58 11.88 25.14
CA GLU A 147 -19.63 12.53 24.23
C GLU A 147 -18.33 12.86 24.98
N LEU A 148 -17.31 13.29 24.22
CA LEU A 148 -15.97 13.68 24.69
C LEU A 148 -15.69 15.14 24.27
N PRO A 149 -16.32 16.13 24.93
CA PRO A 149 -16.35 17.52 24.47
C PRO A 149 -14.98 18.19 24.40
N ASP A 150 -13.98 17.74 25.17
CA ASP A 150 -12.63 18.32 25.08
C ASP A 150 -11.86 17.84 23.84
N LEU A 151 -12.32 16.76 23.18
CA LEU A 151 -11.72 16.26 21.94
C LEU A 151 -12.36 16.88 20.69
N GLU A 152 -13.59 17.37 20.79
CA GLU A 152 -14.32 17.95 19.66
C GLU A 152 -13.72 19.31 19.26
N ASP A 153 -13.80 19.64 17.98
CA ASP A 153 -13.18 20.79 17.31
C ASP A 153 -11.64 20.79 17.26
N GLU A 154 -10.99 19.79 17.85
CA GLU A 154 -9.54 19.64 17.86
C GLU A 154 -8.98 19.11 16.53
N ASP A 155 -7.86 19.69 16.12
CA ASP A 155 -7.18 19.33 14.88
C ASP A 155 -6.09 18.28 15.11
N ILE A 156 -6.03 17.28 14.21
CA ILE A 156 -5.04 16.21 14.19
C ILE A 156 -4.57 15.97 12.75
N VAL A 157 -3.28 15.69 12.56
CA VAL A 157 -2.73 15.35 11.24
C VAL A 157 -2.55 13.85 11.14
N LEU A 158 -3.21 13.22 10.17
CA LEU A 158 -3.16 11.78 9.93
C LEU A 158 -2.69 11.52 8.49
N LEU A 159 -1.63 10.73 8.31
CA LEU A 159 -1.07 10.39 6.99
C LEU A 159 -0.79 11.63 6.10
N GLY A 160 -0.32 12.73 6.70
CA GLY A 160 -0.04 14.00 6.02
C GLY A 160 -1.26 14.91 5.79
N ASP A 161 -2.47 14.43 6.02
CA ASP A 161 -3.71 15.21 5.86
C ASP A 161 -4.20 15.74 7.21
N SER A 162 -4.71 16.99 7.22
CA SER A 162 -5.31 17.58 8.43
C SER A 162 -6.78 17.18 8.57
N PHE A 163 -7.14 16.77 9.78
CA PHE A 163 -8.48 16.40 10.20
C PHE A 163 -8.87 17.18 11.44
N THR A 164 -10.17 17.46 11.58
CA THR A 164 -10.78 17.98 12.81
C THR A 164 -11.67 16.87 13.38
N ILE A 165 -11.61 16.62 14.68
CA ILE A 165 -12.56 15.74 15.37
C ILE A 165 -13.88 16.51 15.50
N VAL A 166 -14.93 16.03 14.84
CA VAL A 166 -16.20 16.77 14.70
C VAL A 166 -17.33 16.18 15.51
N ASP A 167 -17.21 14.92 15.94
CA ASP A 167 -18.24 14.21 16.69
C ASP A 167 -17.60 13.03 17.42
N THR A 168 -17.99 12.83 18.67
CA THR A 168 -17.50 11.75 19.52
C THR A 168 -18.66 11.04 20.19
N SER A 169 -18.58 9.72 20.31
CA SER A 169 -19.60 8.95 21.02
C SER A 169 -18.94 7.94 21.94
N VAL A 170 -19.35 7.90 23.20
CA VAL A 170 -18.84 7.00 24.21
C VAL A 170 -19.97 6.44 25.06
N ASN A 171 -19.96 5.12 25.25
CA ASN A 171 -20.80 4.44 26.23
C ASN A 171 -19.89 3.70 27.21
N THR A 172 -19.72 4.23 28.41
CA THR A 172 -18.85 3.63 29.46
C THR A 172 -19.39 2.32 30.01
N GLY A 173 -20.71 2.07 29.89
CA GLY A 173 -21.33 0.81 30.30
C GLY A 173 -20.99 -0.36 29.38
N THR A 174 -21.04 -0.14 28.06
CA THR A 174 -20.61 -1.14 27.06
C THR A 174 -19.14 -1.02 26.68
N LYS A 175 -18.48 0.06 27.10
CA LYS A 175 -17.13 0.48 26.66
C LYS A 175 -17.02 0.69 25.15
N ASP A 176 -18.09 1.18 24.54
CA ASP A 176 -18.09 1.57 23.14
C ASP A 176 -17.51 2.98 23.02
N VAL A 177 -16.65 3.21 22.02
CA VAL A 177 -16.12 4.53 21.69
C VAL A 177 -16.03 4.72 20.18
N SER A 178 -16.43 5.88 19.69
CA SER A 178 -16.36 6.28 18.30
C SER A 178 -15.82 7.69 18.18
N LEU A 179 -14.88 7.89 17.26
CA LEU A 179 -14.33 9.18 16.89
C LEU A 179 -14.64 9.43 15.42
N LYS A 180 -15.31 10.53 15.14
CA LYS A 180 -15.60 10.98 13.78
C LYS A 180 -14.82 12.24 13.49
N MET A 181 -14.07 12.18 12.39
CA MET A 181 -13.17 13.22 11.96
C MET A 181 -13.56 13.72 10.57
N PHE A 182 -13.34 15.00 10.29
CA PHE A 182 -13.55 15.62 8.99
C PHE A 182 -12.27 16.29 8.51
N GLY A 183 -11.87 16.04 7.27
CA GLY A 183 -10.66 16.63 6.68
C GLY A 183 -10.73 16.72 5.15
N GLY A 184 -9.59 16.98 4.52
CA GLY A 184 -9.49 17.14 3.05
C GLY A 184 -9.93 15.92 2.23
N PHE A 185 -10.06 14.75 2.88
CA PHE A 185 -10.52 13.48 2.30
C PHE A 185 -12.01 13.16 2.60
N GLY A 186 -12.69 14.05 3.33
CA GLY A 186 -14.06 13.87 3.79
C GLY A 186 -14.13 13.39 5.25
N THR A 187 -15.16 12.60 5.57
CA THR A 187 -15.38 12.08 6.92
C THR A 187 -14.72 10.72 7.12
N VAL A 188 -14.07 10.54 8.27
CA VAL A 188 -13.52 9.25 8.72
C VAL A 188 -14.06 8.98 10.11
N GLU A 189 -14.80 7.88 10.28
CA GLU A 189 -15.33 7.41 11.57
C GLU A 189 -14.56 6.15 11.97
N LEU A 190 -13.99 6.16 13.17
CA LEU A 190 -13.27 5.04 13.78
C LEU A 190 -13.96 4.67 15.08
N ARG A 191 -14.43 3.43 15.18
CA ARG A 191 -15.20 2.91 16.31
C ARG A 191 -14.61 1.62 16.83
N ASP A 192 -14.55 1.53 18.15
CA ASP A 192 -14.29 0.31 18.90
C ASP A 192 -15.48 0.02 19.81
N THR A 193 -16.09 -1.15 19.63
CA THR A 193 -17.26 -1.58 20.40
C THR A 193 -16.94 -1.91 21.85
N ASN A 194 -15.65 -2.13 22.19
CA ASN A 194 -15.20 -2.38 23.55
C ASN A 194 -13.72 -1.99 23.74
N TYR A 195 -13.45 -0.71 24.00
CA TYR A 195 -12.08 -0.22 24.27
C TYR A 195 -11.42 -0.80 25.53
N GLY A 196 -12.16 -1.57 26.33
CA GLY A 196 -11.64 -2.26 27.51
C GLY A 196 -11.10 -3.65 27.25
N ASP A 197 -11.24 -4.18 26.03
CA ASP A 197 -10.55 -5.38 25.60
C ASP A 197 -9.35 -5.03 24.70
N ASP A 198 -8.57 -6.05 24.30
CA ASP A 198 -7.45 -5.89 23.36
C ASP A 198 -7.78 -6.56 22.01
N LEU A 199 -9.06 -6.52 21.62
CA LEU A 199 -9.56 -7.08 20.36
C LEU A 199 -9.80 -5.96 19.35
N TYR A 200 -9.98 -6.35 18.10
CA TYR A 200 -10.35 -5.43 17.04
C TYR A 200 -11.85 -5.53 16.79
N THR A 201 -12.48 -4.38 16.54
CA THR A 201 -13.85 -4.29 16.04
C THR A 201 -13.84 -4.41 14.52
N ASP A 202 -14.45 -5.49 13.99
CA ASP A 202 -14.66 -5.68 12.55
C ASP A 202 -15.64 -4.66 12.00
N GLY A 203 -15.28 -4.02 10.87
CA GLY A 203 -16.09 -2.96 10.29
C GLY A 203 -16.12 -1.68 11.14
N GLY A 204 -15.17 -1.53 12.08
CA GLY A 204 -15.06 -0.37 12.94
C GLY A 204 -14.65 0.92 12.23
N ALA A 205 -14.42 0.90 10.91
CA ALA A 205 -14.11 2.10 10.14
C ALA A 205 -15.13 2.39 9.04
N LYS A 206 -15.52 3.66 8.95
CA LYS A 206 -16.27 4.20 7.82
C LYS A 206 -15.56 5.42 7.26
N VAL A 207 -15.64 5.58 5.94
CA VAL A 207 -15.19 6.78 5.24
C VAL A 207 -16.36 7.28 4.42
N ASN A 208 -16.72 8.57 4.58
CA ASN A 208 -17.85 9.18 3.88
C ASN A 208 -19.16 8.39 4.10
N GLY A 209 -19.35 7.90 5.32
CA GLY A 209 -20.49 7.09 5.73
C GLY A 209 -20.49 5.63 5.25
N GLY A 210 -19.59 5.25 4.33
CA GLY A 210 -19.47 3.88 3.81
C GLY A 210 -18.44 3.05 4.59
N THR A 211 -18.75 1.78 4.85
CA THR A 211 -17.80 0.83 5.47
C THR A 211 -16.63 0.56 4.52
N VAL A 212 -15.40 0.57 5.05
CA VAL A 212 -14.17 0.38 4.23
C VAL A 212 -13.48 -0.97 4.42
N GLY A 213 -14.18 -1.96 4.98
CA GLY A 213 -13.64 -3.30 5.18
C GLY A 213 -12.38 -3.33 6.06
N ALA A 214 -12.36 -2.54 7.13
CA ALA A 214 -11.22 -2.44 8.04
C ALA A 214 -11.62 -2.74 9.49
N ARG A 215 -10.60 -3.05 10.28
CA ARG A 215 -10.68 -3.40 11.69
C ARG A 215 -10.07 -2.29 12.53
N VAL A 216 -10.75 -1.89 13.60
CA VAL A 216 -10.31 -0.78 14.45
C VAL A 216 -10.17 -1.26 15.89
N LYS A 217 -9.12 -0.80 16.56
CA LYS A 217 -8.92 -0.95 18.00
C LYS A 217 -8.54 0.39 18.60
N ILE A 218 -9.25 0.81 19.64
CA ILE A 218 -9.00 2.06 20.37
C ILE A 218 -8.64 1.68 21.80
N LYS A 219 -7.38 1.90 22.19
CA LYS A 219 -6.94 1.65 23.57
C LYS A 219 -7.26 2.86 24.42
N ALA A 220 -8.15 2.70 25.39
CA ALA A 220 -8.54 3.77 26.29
C ALA A 220 -8.71 3.27 27.73
N SER A 221 -8.59 4.18 28.69
CA SER A 221 -8.92 3.91 30.10
C SER A 221 -9.82 4.99 30.66
N GLN A 222 -10.81 4.58 31.44
CA GLN A 222 -11.65 5.50 32.19
C GLN A 222 -11.05 5.76 33.58
N SER A 223 -11.00 7.02 34.00
CA SER A 223 -10.63 7.45 35.35
C SER A 223 -11.66 8.46 35.85
N GLY A 224 -12.52 8.04 36.79
CA GLY A 224 -13.63 8.87 37.24
C GLY A 224 -14.61 9.17 36.10
N ASN A 225 -14.88 10.45 35.85
CA ASN A 225 -15.72 10.90 34.75
C ASN A 225 -14.93 11.20 33.46
N SER A 226 -13.65 10.86 33.38
CA SER A 226 -12.83 11.14 32.20
C SER A 226 -12.41 9.86 31.48
N LEU A 227 -12.35 9.92 30.15
CA LEU A 227 -11.78 8.89 29.29
C LEU A 227 -10.44 9.40 28.75
N ASN A 228 -9.41 8.55 28.85
CA ASN A 228 -8.09 8.78 28.26
C ASN A 228 -7.86 7.80 27.11
N ILE A 229 -7.72 8.30 25.88
CA ILE A 229 -7.40 7.49 24.69
C ILE A 229 -5.89 7.51 24.45
N TYR A 230 -5.27 6.33 24.43
CA TYR A 230 -3.81 6.17 24.30
C TYR A 230 -3.37 5.77 22.90
N SER A 231 -4.19 5.05 22.14
CA SER A 231 -3.84 4.70 20.76
C SER A 231 -5.05 4.38 19.91
N ILE A 232 -4.94 4.65 18.61
CA ILE A 232 -5.87 4.18 17.58
C ILE A 232 -5.08 3.27 16.63
N GLN A 233 -5.58 2.05 16.44
CA GLN A 233 -5.01 1.07 15.52
C GLN A 233 -6.03 0.71 14.44
N TYR A 234 -5.59 0.77 13.18
CA TYR A 234 -6.40 0.53 11.99
C TYR A 234 -5.75 -0.54 11.12
N VAL A 235 -6.48 -1.60 10.79
CA VAL A 235 -6.01 -2.66 9.89
C VAL A 235 -6.96 -2.77 8.71
N LEU A 236 -6.45 -2.49 7.51
CA LEU A 236 -7.21 -2.66 6.28
C LEU A 236 -7.24 -4.14 5.91
N ASN A 237 -8.40 -4.72 5.60
CA ASN A 237 -8.44 -6.08 5.07
C ASN A 237 -8.16 -6.08 3.56
N ALA A 238 -7.47 -7.11 3.08
CA ALA A 238 -7.09 -7.31 1.68
C ALA A 238 -8.25 -7.81 0.81
N ASN A 239 -9.40 -7.14 0.89
CA ASN A 239 -10.57 -7.50 0.08
C ASN A 239 -10.38 -7.02 -1.36
N ALA A 240 -10.27 -7.94 -2.31
CA ALA A 240 -10.15 -7.63 -3.73
C ALA A 240 -11.48 -7.20 -4.36
N ALA A 241 -11.44 -6.25 -5.29
CA ALA A 241 -12.63 -5.76 -5.99
C ALA A 241 -13.34 -6.84 -6.83
N GLY A 242 -12.59 -7.81 -7.36
CA GLY A 242 -13.12 -8.98 -8.09
C GLY A 242 -13.63 -10.12 -7.20
N GLY A 243 -13.42 -10.04 -5.89
CA GLY A 243 -13.44 -11.19 -4.99
C GLY A 243 -12.11 -11.93 -4.97
N GLY A 244 -11.96 -12.93 -4.10
CA GLY A 244 -10.70 -13.69 -4.00
C GLY A 244 -9.55 -12.93 -3.34
N LEU A 245 -8.32 -13.25 -3.76
CA LEU A 245 -7.08 -12.71 -3.21
C LEU A 245 -6.74 -11.34 -3.81
N LEU A 246 -6.23 -10.41 -3.00
CA LEU A 246 -5.81 -9.09 -3.47
C LEU A 246 -4.49 -9.18 -4.23
N GLN A 247 -4.55 -9.11 -5.56
CA GLN A 247 -3.40 -9.19 -6.44
C GLN A 247 -3.17 -7.88 -7.21
N VAL A 248 -2.03 -7.24 -6.97
CA VAL A 248 -1.63 -5.99 -7.62
C VAL A 248 -0.70 -6.29 -8.79
N ARG A 249 -1.07 -5.84 -10.00
CA ARG A 249 -0.31 -6.10 -11.23
C ARG A 249 0.91 -5.17 -11.40
N PRO A 250 1.89 -5.52 -12.25
CA PRO A 250 3.05 -4.68 -12.49
C PRO A 250 2.67 -3.30 -13.00
N LEU A 251 3.44 -2.30 -12.59
CA LEU A 251 3.25 -0.88 -12.90
C LEU A 251 1.92 -0.32 -12.39
N THR A 252 1.36 -0.86 -11.33
CA THR A 252 0.08 -0.39 -10.78
C THR A 252 0.08 -0.32 -9.26
N CYS A 253 -0.96 0.25 -8.64
CA CYS A 253 -1.01 0.45 -7.19
C CYS A 253 -2.20 -0.27 -6.52
N LEU A 254 -2.01 -0.63 -5.26
CA LEU A 254 -2.90 -1.47 -4.48
C LEU A 254 -4.33 -0.91 -4.42
N ARG A 255 -4.49 0.41 -4.31
CA ARG A 255 -5.80 1.07 -4.24
C ARG A 255 -6.79 0.63 -5.33
N GLN A 256 -6.33 0.44 -6.56
CA GLN A 256 -7.24 0.13 -7.68
C GLN A 256 -7.80 -1.31 -7.66
N PHE A 257 -7.19 -2.19 -6.85
CA PHE A 257 -7.59 -3.59 -6.73
C PHE A 257 -8.40 -3.87 -5.47
N LEU A 258 -8.49 -2.90 -4.54
CA LEU A 258 -9.28 -3.04 -3.34
C LEU A 258 -10.78 -2.91 -3.65
N GLN A 259 -11.59 -3.74 -2.99
CA GLN A 259 -13.05 -3.59 -2.92
C GLN A 259 -13.45 -2.24 -2.30
N TYR A 260 -12.66 -1.77 -1.33
CA TYR A 260 -12.87 -0.51 -0.63
C TYR A 260 -11.64 0.41 -0.77
N PRO A 261 -11.45 1.09 -1.92
CA PRO A 261 -10.29 1.97 -2.16
C PRO A 261 -10.12 3.10 -1.13
N LEU A 262 -11.23 3.54 -0.52
CA LEU A 262 -11.25 4.57 0.53
C LEU A 262 -10.61 4.09 1.84
N GLY A 263 -10.44 2.78 2.03
CA GLY A 263 -9.73 2.20 3.18
C GLY A 263 -8.24 2.54 3.26
N MET A 264 -7.68 3.18 2.24
CA MET A 264 -6.32 3.71 2.29
C MET A 264 -6.19 4.99 3.12
N LEU A 265 -7.30 5.56 3.65
CA LEU A 265 -7.41 6.71 4.57
C LEU A 265 -6.85 8.07 4.13
N SER A 266 -5.97 8.11 3.13
CA SER A 266 -5.46 9.34 2.51
C SER A 266 -5.43 9.14 1.00
N PRO A 267 -5.77 10.11 0.14
CA PRO A 267 -5.65 9.98 -1.32
C PRO A 267 -4.19 9.89 -1.80
N ASN A 268 -3.25 10.32 -0.96
CA ASN A 268 -1.83 10.37 -1.28
C ASN A 268 -1.08 9.11 -0.87
N TYR A 269 -1.62 8.32 0.07
CA TYR A 269 -1.07 7.04 0.48
C TYR A 269 -1.37 5.93 -0.54
N ASP A 270 -0.34 5.20 -0.98
CA ASP A 270 -0.52 3.99 -1.79
C ASP A 270 0.67 3.02 -1.65
N ILE A 271 0.42 1.76 -2.01
CA ILE A 271 1.45 0.72 -2.17
C ILE A 271 1.46 0.35 -3.65
N CYS A 272 2.52 0.73 -4.36
CA CYS A 272 2.63 0.59 -5.80
C CYS A 272 3.62 -0.52 -6.18
N TYR A 273 3.18 -1.44 -7.01
CA TYR A 273 3.98 -2.56 -7.48
C TYR A 273 4.54 -2.26 -8.88
N LYS A 274 5.86 -2.18 -9.00
CA LYS A 274 6.51 -1.93 -10.30
C LYS A 274 6.62 -3.19 -11.16
N GLY A 275 6.51 -4.36 -10.54
CA GLY A 275 6.78 -5.64 -11.18
C GLY A 275 8.18 -6.16 -10.88
N LEU A 276 8.43 -7.39 -11.28
CA LEU A 276 9.76 -7.98 -11.29
C LEU A 276 10.70 -7.12 -12.14
N THR A 277 11.66 -6.49 -11.48
CA THR A 277 12.73 -5.79 -12.16
C THR A 277 13.89 -6.76 -12.32
N GLY A 278 14.04 -7.30 -13.54
CA GLY A 278 15.37 -7.66 -13.98
C GLY A 278 16.17 -6.37 -14.03
N ALA A 279 17.31 -6.30 -13.34
CA ALA A 279 18.19 -5.14 -13.48
C ALA A 279 18.37 -4.85 -14.97
N ALA A 280 17.91 -3.67 -15.43
CA ALA A 280 18.16 -3.26 -16.79
C ALA A 280 19.67 -3.13 -16.94
N ALA A 281 20.33 -4.19 -17.42
CA ALA A 281 21.66 -4.06 -17.97
C ALA A 281 21.55 -2.96 -19.02
N VAL A 282 22.43 -1.95 -18.89
CA VAL A 282 22.53 -0.77 -19.74
C VAL A 282 22.07 -1.13 -21.14
N SER A 283 20.85 -0.69 -21.50
CA SER A 283 20.27 -0.97 -22.80
C SER A 283 21.15 -0.28 -23.83
N VAL A 284 22.09 -1.02 -24.40
CA VAL A 284 22.73 -0.59 -25.63
C VAL A 284 21.62 -0.67 -26.69
N PRO A 285 21.17 0.46 -27.28
CA PRO A 285 19.93 0.50 -28.07
C PRO A 285 19.95 -0.31 -29.38
N SER A 286 20.97 -1.14 -29.65
CA SER A 286 21.22 -1.67 -30.98
C SER A 286 21.05 -3.19 -31.13
N ALA A 287 20.61 -3.93 -30.11
CA ALA A 287 20.84 -5.38 -30.07
C ALA A 287 19.59 -6.30 -30.03
N GLY A 288 18.38 -5.74 -30.04
CA GLY A 288 17.14 -6.48 -30.36
C GLY A 288 16.53 -7.36 -29.26
N ILE A 289 17.10 -7.45 -28.05
CA ILE A 289 16.47 -8.05 -26.84
C ILE A 289 16.75 -7.20 -25.58
N PRO A 290 15.82 -7.09 -24.61
CA PRO A 290 16.07 -6.46 -23.30
C PRO A 290 17.17 -7.18 -22.52
N GLY A 291 17.91 -6.48 -21.64
CA GLY A 291 19.18 -6.95 -21.10
C GLY A 291 19.19 -8.34 -20.45
N ASN A 292 18.13 -8.71 -19.76
CA ASN A 292 18.00 -9.98 -19.05
C ASN A 292 17.15 -11.03 -19.81
N GLN A 293 16.78 -10.73 -21.06
CA GLN A 293 16.07 -11.65 -21.92
C GLN A 293 17.06 -12.58 -22.63
N VAL A 294 16.67 -13.84 -22.75
CA VAL A 294 17.28 -14.84 -23.61
C VAL A 294 16.25 -15.23 -24.64
N LEU A 295 16.63 -15.20 -25.91
CA LEU A 295 15.71 -15.45 -27.01
C LEU A 295 16.24 -16.58 -27.89
N VAL A 296 15.50 -17.69 -27.94
CA VAL A 296 15.73 -18.79 -28.87
C VAL A 296 14.69 -18.71 -29.98
N LYS A 297 15.15 -18.61 -31.23
CA LYS A 297 14.25 -18.42 -32.37
C LYS A 297 14.77 -19.09 -33.64
N PRO A 298 13.89 -19.41 -34.61
CA PRO A 298 14.31 -19.82 -35.93
C PRO A 298 15.16 -18.74 -36.60
N ALA A 299 16.15 -19.18 -37.38
CA ALA A 299 17.08 -18.35 -38.15
C ALA A 299 17.09 -18.79 -39.63
N GLY A 300 15.91 -18.98 -40.19
CA GLY A 300 15.69 -19.69 -41.46
C GLY A 300 14.79 -20.90 -41.23
N ASN A 301 14.75 -21.82 -42.20
CA ASN A 301 13.94 -23.04 -42.10
C ASN A 301 14.71 -24.20 -41.44
N ASP A 302 16.04 -24.13 -41.48
CA ASP A 302 16.96 -25.20 -41.15
C ASP A 302 17.92 -24.85 -40.00
N GLU A 303 17.74 -23.70 -39.35
CA GLU A 303 18.62 -23.19 -38.31
C GLU A 303 17.85 -22.55 -37.14
N TYR A 304 18.40 -22.67 -35.93
CA TYR A 304 17.98 -21.96 -34.73
C TYR A 304 19.14 -21.21 -34.10
N VAL A 305 18.81 -20.07 -33.49
CA VAL A 305 19.79 -19.21 -32.83
C VAL A 305 19.32 -18.83 -31.43
N MET A 306 20.25 -18.81 -30.48
CA MET A 306 20.05 -18.28 -29.13
C MET A 306 20.74 -16.92 -29.01
N MET A 307 19.96 -15.89 -28.72
CA MET A 307 20.45 -14.56 -28.38
C MET A 307 20.46 -14.43 -26.86
N ALA A 308 21.63 -14.18 -26.26
CA ALA A 308 21.77 -14.06 -24.81
C ALA A 308 22.91 -13.12 -24.42
N GLN A 309 22.76 -12.41 -23.30
CA GLN A 309 23.87 -11.65 -22.70
C GLN A 309 24.68 -12.53 -21.76
N ASN A 310 25.99 -12.30 -21.66
CA ASN A 310 26.80 -12.88 -20.60
C ASN A 310 26.76 -12.03 -19.31
N LEU A 311 27.46 -12.47 -18.26
CA LEU A 311 27.48 -11.80 -16.95
C LEU A 311 27.96 -10.33 -16.97
N ILE A 312 28.70 -9.90 -18.00
CA ILE A 312 29.19 -8.52 -18.17
C ILE A 312 28.38 -7.72 -19.20
N GLY A 313 27.22 -8.23 -19.65
CA GLY A 313 26.28 -7.55 -20.54
C GLY A 313 26.62 -7.59 -22.03
N GLN A 314 27.57 -8.43 -22.46
CA GLN A 314 27.86 -8.60 -23.88
C GLN A 314 26.83 -9.52 -24.53
N LEU A 315 26.21 -9.08 -25.62
CA LEU A 315 25.23 -9.87 -26.37
C LEU A 315 25.91 -10.84 -27.34
N TYR A 316 25.54 -12.11 -27.26
CA TYR A 316 25.93 -13.17 -28.16
C TYR A 316 24.74 -13.63 -29.01
N ASN A 317 25.00 -13.89 -30.29
CA ASN A 317 24.07 -14.55 -31.20
C ASN A 317 24.59 -15.95 -31.51
N ILE A 318 24.25 -16.91 -30.64
CA ILE A 318 24.82 -18.25 -30.58
C ILE A 318 24.11 -19.16 -31.59
N PRO A 319 24.82 -19.74 -32.57
CA PRO A 319 24.24 -20.69 -33.52
C PRO A 319 23.91 -21.99 -32.78
N LEU A 320 22.63 -22.19 -32.49
CA LEU A 320 22.18 -23.21 -31.55
C LEU A 320 21.94 -24.55 -32.24
N ALA A 321 21.25 -24.60 -33.37
CA ALA A 321 20.97 -25.87 -34.03
C ALA A 321 20.81 -25.72 -35.55
N GLN A 322 21.13 -26.79 -36.29
CA GLN A 322 20.93 -26.90 -37.72
C GLN A 322 20.50 -28.32 -38.15
N LEU A 323 19.85 -28.46 -39.30
CA LEU A 323 19.56 -29.75 -39.92
C LEU A 323 20.84 -30.38 -40.54
N PRO A 324 21.00 -31.72 -40.52
CA PRO A 324 20.09 -32.74 -40.00
C PRO A 324 20.40 -33.15 -38.54
N GLY A 325 20.47 -32.19 -37.61
CA GLY A 325 20.65 -32.48 -36.17
C GLY A 325 22.08 -32.24 -35.69
N GLN A 326 22.54 -30.99 -35.73
CA GLN A 326 23.85 -30.58 -35.23
C GLN A 326 23.75 -29.28 -34.44
N TYR A 327 24.54 -29.13 -33.38
CA TYR A 327 24.76 -27.84 -32.74
C TYR A 327 25.61 -26.97 -33.65
N GLY A 328 25.16 -25.76 -33.99
CA GLY A 328 25.87 -24.84 -34.89
C GLY A 328 25.05 -24.39 -36.09
N ASN A 329 25.72 -23.92 -37.15
CA ASN A 329 25.08 -23.43 -38.37
C ASN A 329 25.96 -23.48 -39.63
N LYS A 330 25.33 -23.58 -40.81
CA LYS A 330 25.99 -23.69 -42.12
C LYS A 330 27.14 -24.71 -42.17
N GLY A 331 26.94 -25.87 -41.55
CA GLY A 331 27.95 -26.95 -41.47
C GLY A 331 29.10 -26.70 -40.50
N ARG A 332 29.04 -25.62 -39.70
CA ARG A 332 30.01 -25.31 -38.65
C ARG A 332 29.43 -25.72 -37.31
N ASN A 333 30.21 -26.41 -36.49
CA ASN A 333 29.75 -26.92 -35.21
C ASN A 333 29.81 -25.83 -34.13
N PHE A 334 28.95 -25.94 -33.12
CA PHE A 334 29.07 -25.21 -31.87
C PHE A 334 29.56 -26.16 -30.77
N VAL A 335 30.82 -25.98 -30.35
CA VAL A 335 31.55 -26.85 -29.43
C VAL A 335 31.56 -26.23 -28.03
N PHE A 336 30.92 -26.89 -27.08
CA PHE A 336 30.88 -26.47 -25.67
C PHE A 336 31.43 -27.54 -24.72
N VAL A 337 31.82 -28.70 -25.25
CA VAL A 337 32.50 -29.77 -24.53
C VAL A 337 33.92 -29.86 -25.02
N GLU A 338 34.86 -29.87 -24.09
CA GLU A 338 36.29 -29.97 -24.38
C GLU A 338 36.63 -31.25 -25.14
N ALA A 339 37.78 -31.21 -25.81
CA ALA A 339 38.39 -32.42 -26.31
C ALA A 339 38.64 -33.42 -25.15
N PRO A 340 38.56 -34.74 -25.39
CA PRO A 340 38.81 -35.74 -24.35
C PRO A 340 40.27 -35.73 -23.86
N ASN A 341 41.20 -35.17 -24.64
CA ASN A 341 42.58 -34.87 -24.28
C ASN A 341 43.20 -33.92 -25.33
N PRO A 342 44.35 -33.27 -25.04
CA PRO A 342 45.03 -32.38 -25.99
C PRO A 342 45.37 -33.00 -27.36
N GLY A 343 45.55 -34.33 -27.43
CA GLY A 343 45.89 -35.05 -28.67
C GLY A 343 44.69 -35.41 -29.56
N ALA A 344 43.46 -35.13 -29.11
CA ALA A 344 42.23 -35.45 -29.82
C ALA A 344 41.36 -34.17 -30.02
N PRO A 345 41.87 -33.17 -30.76
CA PRO A 345 41.19 -31.88 -30.96
C PRO A 345 39.81 -32.05 -31.61
N ASN A 346 38.86 -31.23 -31.17
CA ASN A 346 37.45 -31.29 -31.59
C ASN A 346 36.89 -29.96 -32.11
N ILE A 347 37.69 -28.89 -32.14
CA ILE A 347 37.32 -27.59 -32.72
C ILE A 347 38.00 -27.44 -34.08
N ASN A 348 37.23 -27.50 -35.17
CA ASN A 348 37.77 -27.36 -36.52
C ASN A 348 37.75 -25.91 -36.99
N LEU A 349 38.46 -25.64 -38.09
CA LEU A 349 38.42 -24.34 -38.73
C LEU A 349 36.98 -23.96 -39.12
N GLY A 350 36.54 -22.78 -38.68
CA GLY A 350 35.19 -22.28 -38.90
C GLY A 350 34.21 -22.63 -37.78
N ASP A 351 34.52 -23.60 -36.90
CA ASP A 351 33.65 -23.98 -35.79
C ASP A 351 33.54 -22.84 -34.77
N TYR A 352 32.40 -22.79 -34.10
CA TYR A 352 32.15 -21.97 -32.93
C TYR A 352 32.48 -22.76 -31.68
N PHE A 353 32.92 -22.07 -30.64
CA PHE A 353 33.14 -22.69 -29.35
C PHE A 353 32.82 -21.74 -28.21
N LEU A 354 32.36 -22.32 -27.11
CA LEU A 354 32.05 -21.63 -25.86
C LEU A 354 33.24 -21.74 -24.91
N VAL A 355 33.62 -20.64 -24.27
CA VAL A 355 34.53 -20.65 -23.13
C VAL A 355 33.91 -19.95 -21.94
N THR A 356 34.16 -20.45 -20.73
CA THR A 356 33.75 -19.80 -19.48
C THR A 356 34.95 -19.66 -18.55
N SER A 357 35.15 -18.47 -18.00
CA SER A 357 36.32 -18.19 -17.13
C SER A 357 36.29 -18.95 -15.81
N ARG A 358 35.12 -19.45 -15.40
CA ARG A 358 34.92 -20.29 -14.21
C ARG A 358 33.76 -21.23 -14.48
N ASN A 359 33.82 -22.44 -13.93
CA ASN A 359 32.72 -23.40 -14.02
C ASN A 359 31.68 -23.20 -12.90
N ASP A 360 31.31 -21.95 -12.63
CA ASP A 360 30.31 -21.57 -11.62
C ASP A 360 29.49 -20.33 -12.07
N ILE A 361 28.60 -19.83 -11.21
CA ILE A 361 27.71 -18.69 -11.51
C ILE A 361 28.42 -17.35 -11.69
N GLN A 362 29.70 -17.27 -11.33
CA GLN A 362 30.50 -16.06 -11.47
C GLN A 362 31.35 -16.10 -12.74
N GLY A 363 31.30 -17.21 -13.50
CA GLY A 363 31.99 -17.34 -14.78
C GLY A 363 31.47 -16.33 -15.79
N VAL A 364 32.38 -15.61 -16.42
CA VAL A 364 32.10 -14.83 -17.64
C VAL A 364 32.26 -15.75 -18.85
N SER A 365 31.17 -15.96 -19.57
CA SER A 365 31.12 -16.77 -20.79
C SER A 365 31.36 -15.94 -22.05
N ASN A 366 32.05 -16.53 -23.03
CA ASN A 366 32.28 -15.94 -24.35
C ASN A 366 32.09 -17.01 -25.43
N VAL A 367 31.48 -16.64 -26.55
CA VAL A 367 31.37 -17.51 -27.73
C VAL A 367 32.21 -16.95 -28.85
N LEU A 368 33.13 -17.79 -29.34
CA LEU A 368 34.07 -17.42 -30.39
C LEU A 368 33.87 -18.31 -31.62
N ARG A 369 34.38 -17.86 -32.76
CA ARG A 369 34.59 -18.66 -33.97
C ARG A 369 36.07 -18.79 -34.27
N TYR A 370 36.54 -19.99 -34.56
CA TYR A 370 37.91 -20.21 -35.03
C TYR A 370 38.01 -19.84 -36.52
N ASN A 371 38.74 -18.77 -36.86
CA ASN A 371 38.71 -18.18 -38.20
C ASN A 371 39.79 -18.68 -39.15
N SER A 372 41.05 -18.64 -38.70
CA SER A 372 42.23 -18.96 -39.52
C SER A 372 43.44 -19.19 -38.62
N ILE A 373 44.47 -19.77 -39.23
CA ILE A 373 45.79 -19.94 -38.63
C ILE A 373 46.83 -19.53 -39.68
N GLU A 374 47.76 -18.67 -39.30
CA GLU A 374 48.83 -18.19 -40.18
C GLU A 374 50.16 -18.21 -39.42
N GLY A 375 51.11 -19.01 -39.92
CA GLY A 375 52.35 -19.28 -39.19
C GLY A 375 52.05 -19.91 -37.83
N ASN A 376 52.48 -19.25 -36.75
CA ASN A 376 52.25 -19.67 -35.37
C ASN A 376 51.14 -18.87 -34.66
N THR A 377 50.30 -18.14 -35.42
CA THR A 377 49.24 -17.31 -34.88
C THR A 377 47.88 -17.87 -35.27
N VAL A 378 47.01 -18.07 -34.28
CA VAL A 378 45.62 -18.51 -34.43
C VAL A 378 44.72 -17.29 -34.30
N TYR A 379 43.79 -17.12 -35.24
CA TYR A 379 42.83 -16.02 -35.27
C TYR A 379 41.44 -16.51 -34.92
N PHE A 380 40.78 -15.75 -34.05
CA PHE A 380 39.43 -16.01 -33.58
C PHE A 380 38.54 -14.78 -33.85
N GLN A 381 37.24 -15.00 -33.90
CA GLN A 381 36.24 -13.93 -33.83
C GLN A 381 35.37 -14.17 -32.60
N ASP A 382 35.50 -13.31 -31.60
CA ASP A 382 34.48 -13.18 -30.58
C ASP A 382 33.21 -12.63 -31.22
N LEU A 383 32.10 -13.35 -31.08
CA LEU A 383 30.82 -12.98 -31.68
C LEU A 383 30.25 -11.67 -31.12
N ALA A 384 30.68 -11.25 -29.92
CA ALA A 384 30.25 -10.00 -29.31
C ALA A 384 31.21 -8.83 -29.62
N THR A 385 32.52 -9.05 -29.49
CA THR A 385 33.51 -7.94 -29.52
C THR A 385 34.50 -7.97 -30.68
N GLY A 386 34.36 -8.90 -31.62
CA GLY A 386 35.14 -8.93 -32.86
C GLY A 386 36.44 -9.75 -32.77
N SER A 387 37.42 -9.40 -33.60
CA SER A 387 38.61 -10.23 -33.80
C SER A 387 39.50 -10.38 -32.56
N ARG A 388 40.10 -11.56 -32.41
CA ARG A 388 41.11 -11.92 -31.40
C ARG A 388 42.19 -12.77 -32.04
N SER A 389 43.36 -12.85 -31.42
CA SER A 389 44.45 -13.71 -31.88
C SER A 389 45.29 -14.20 -30.71
N ALA A 390 45.89 -15.37 -30.86
CA ALA A 390 46.84 -15.94 -29.92
C ALA A 390 48.00 -16.61 -30.64
N VAL A 391 49.18 -16.54 -30.05
CA VAL A 391 50.37 -17.25 -30.54
C VAL A 391 50.48 -18.60 -29.83
N TYR A 392 50.91 -19.63 -30.56
CA TYR A 392 51.23 -20.93 -29.99
C TYR A 392 52.69 -21.30 -30.28
N ASP A 393 53.26 -22.16 -29.43
CA ASP A 393 54.58 -22.73 -29.64
C ASP A 393 54.49 -23.89 -30.65
N PRO A 394 55.16 -23.80 -31.82
CA PRO A 394 55.09 -24.84 -32.84
C PRO A 394 55.75 -26.16 -32.42
N GLY A 395 56.62 -26.17 -31.41
CA GLY A 395 57.26 -27.38 -30.90
C GLY A 395 56.32 -28.24 -30.04
N THR A 396 55.43 -27.60 -29.29
CA THR A 396 54.49 -28.25 -28.37
C THR A 396 53.04 -28.22 -28.88
N GLY A 397 52.74 -27.35 -29.86
CA GLY A 397 51.38 -27.05 -30.30
C GLY A 397 50.61 -26.16 -29.32
N GLN A 398 51.18 -25.81 -28.17
CA GLN A 398 50.46 -25.18 -27.07
C GLN A 398 50.43 -23.65 -27.20
N GLY A 399 49.27 -23.04 -26.96
CA GLY A 399 49.08 -21.60 -26.89
C GLY A 399 48.11 -21.21 -25.77
N GLN A 400 47.98 -19.90 -25.54
CA GLN A 400 47.03 -19.35 -24.58
C GLN A 400 46.22 -18.23 -25.22
N LEU A 401 44.90 -18.31 -25.06
CA LEU A 401 43.96 -17.28 -25.49
C LEU A 401 43.45 -16.52 -24.28
N MET A 402 43.63 -15.20 -24.28
CA MET A 402 43.08 -14.32 -23.25
C MET A 402 41.79 -13.68 -23.77
N ILE A 403 40.66 -13.93 -23.10
CA ILE A 403 39.37 -13.30 -23.43
C ILE A 403 38.51 -13.12 -22.17
N GLY A 404 37.88 -11.95 -22.04
CA GLY A 404 37.18 -11.56 -20.83
C GLY A 404 38.14 -11.55 -19.64
N GLU A 405 37.78 -12.27 -18.57
CA GLU A 405 38.65 -12.50 -17.40
C GLU A 405 39.39 -13.85 -17.42
N GLY A 406 39.20 -14.67 -18.46
CA GLY A 406 39.78 -16.02 -18.55
C GLY A 406 41.08 -16.09 -19.36
N THR A 407 41.88 -17.12 -19.09
CA THR A 407 43.09 -17.47 -19.86
C THR A 407 43.03 -18.94 -20.23
N TYR A 408 42.68 -19.22 -21.48
CA TYR A 408 42.34 -20.55 -21.95
C TYR A 408 43.53 -21.20 -22.65
N THR A 409 43.98 -22.34 -22.14
CA THR A 409 45.04 -23.10 -22.79
C THR A 409 44.47 -23.85 -23.98
N PHE A 410 45.16 -23.82 -25.12
CA PHE A 410 44.78 -24.60 -26.29
C PHE A 410 45.98 -25.30 -26.92
N PHE A 411 45.71 -26.36 -27.68
CA PHE A 411 46.68 -27.12 -28.45
C PHE A 411 46.23 -27.19 -29.91
N VAL A 412 47.15 -26.86 -30.81
CA VAL A 412 46.98 -27.03 -32.26
C VAL A 412 47.38 -28.45 -32.63
N GLY A 413 46.40 -29.28 -33.00
CA GLY A 413 46.62 -30.67 -33.40
C GLY A 413 46.73 -30.86 -34.91
N ALA A 414 46.69 -32.13 -35.33
CA ALA A 414 46.76 -32.50 -36.74
C ALA A 414 45.59 -31.90 -37.54
N GLY A 415 45.88 -31.37 -38.74
CA GLY A 415 44.85 -30.71 -39.56
C GLY A 415 44.47 -29.30 -39.07
N ASN A 416 45.28 -28.70 -38.19
CA ASN A 416 45.07 -27.38 -37.61
C ASN A 416 43.80 -27.24 -36.76
N SER A 417 43.23 -28.34 -36.28
CA SER A 417 42.13 -28.31 -35.30
C SER A 417 42.65 -28.02 -33.89
N LEU A 418 41.77 -27.53 -33.02
CA LEU A 418 42.11 -27.12 -31.66
C LEU A 418 41.50 -28.07 -30.62
N ALA A 419 42.29 -28.36 -29.60
CA ALA A 419 41.82 -28.82 -28.30
C ALA A 419 41.98 -27.64 -27.33
N MET A 420 40.96 -27.31 -26.53
CA MET A 420 40.99 -26.13 -25.65
C MET A 420 40.42 -26.49 -24.28
N ASP A 421 40.99 -25.91 -23.23
CA ASP A 421 40.40 -25.86 -21.89
C ASP A 421 39.28 -24.82 -21.93
N GLN A 422 38.03 -25.27 -22.04
CA GLN A 422 36.88 -24.41 -22.30
C GLN A 422 36.23 -23.93 -21.01
N ASN A 423 36.35 -24.70 -19.91
CA ASN A 423 35.76 -24.35 -18.63
C ASN A 423 36.74 -23.63 -17.67
N ASN A 424 38.00 -23.48 -18.10
CA ASN A 424 39.10 -22.83 -17.38
C ASN A 424 39.44 -23.51 -16.05
N ASP A 425 39.33 -24.85 -15.99
CA ASP A 425 39.71 -25.65 -14.82
C ASP A 425 41.18 -26.10 -14.86
N GLY A 426 41.90 -25.79 -15.93
CA GLY A 426 43.31 -26.12 -16.14
C GLY A 426 43.55 -27.45 -16.86
N ASN A 427 42.49 -28.18 -17.23
CA ASN A 427 42.59 -29.46 -17.92
C ASN A 427 41.81 -29.43 -19.25
N ILE A 428 42.17 -30.36 -20.14
CA ILE A 428 41.42 -30.64 -21.37
C ILE A 428 41.04 -32.11 -21.30
N ASN A 429 39.85 -32.41 -20.79
CA ASN A 429 39.46 -33.79 -20.44
C ASN A 429 37.98 -34.11 -20.70
N GLY A 430 37.32 -33.35 -21.57
CA GLY A 430 35.90 -33.52 -21.86
C GLY A 430 34.96 -32.79 -20.90
N GLY A 431 35.46 -31.79 -20.16
CA GLY A 431 34.61 -30.90 -19.37
C GLY A 431 33.66 -30.09 -20.25
N GLU A 432 32.45 -29.80 -19.75
CA GLU A 432 31.50 -28.92 -20.43
C GLU A 432 31.64 -27.47 -19.90
N ALA A 433 31.77 -26.52 -20.84
CA ALA A 433 31.66 -25.10 -20.56
C ALA A 433 30.19 -24.68 -20.57
N ASN A 434 29.77 -23.93 -19.55
CA ASN A 434 28.41 -23.44 -19.42
C ASN A 434 28.32 -21.95 -19.83
N PHE A 435 27.19 -21.55 -20.41
CA PHE A 435 26.92 -20.13 -20.67
C PHE A 435 26.21 -19.51 -19.46
N VAL A 436 26.75 -18.45 -18.89
CA VAL A 436 26.23 -17.82 -17.67
C VAL A 436 25.50 -16.52 -18.01
N PHE A 437 24.21 -16.47 -17.67
CA PHE A 437 23.36 -15.30 -17.85
C PHE A 437 23.59 -14.23 -16.77
N PRO A 438 23.21 -12.97 -17.03
CA PRO A 438 22.98 -11.99 -15.97
C PRO A 438 22.04 -12.58 -14.91
N GLY A 439 22.40 -12.47 -13.63
CA GLY A 439 21.68 -13.14 -12.54
C GLY A 439 22.32 -14.44 -12.05
N GLY A 440 23.24 -15.03 -12.82
CA GLY A 440 24.01 -16.21 -12.38
C GLY A 440 23.37 -17.56 -12.73
N SER A 441 22.17 -17.59 -13.33
CA SER A 441 21.66 -18.80 -13.98
C SER A 441 22.60 -19.23 -15.12
N ARG A 442 22.78 -20.52 -15.30
CA ARG A 442 23.66 -21.09 -16.33
C ARG A 442 22.91 -22.01 -17.29
N VAL A 443 23.41 -22.07 -18.51
CA VAL A 443 22.95 -22.97 -19.57
C VAL A 443 23.91 -24.14 -19.66
N ASP A 444 23.36 -25.32 -19.45
CA ASP A 444 23.93 -26.61 -19.81
C ASP A 444 23.28 -27.01 -21.14
N PHE A 445 24.06 -27.08 -22.22
CA PHE A 445 23.53 -27.40 -23.53
C PHE A 445 23.26 -28.90 -23.67
N GLY A 446 23.99 -29.72 -22.91
CA GLY A 446 23.71 -31.12 -22.67
C GLY A 446 23.78 -32.01 -23.92
N PRO A 447 23.79 -33.35 -23.73
CA PRO A 447 23.68 -34.28 -24.83
C PRO A 447 22.25 -34.30 -25.40
N GLY A 448 22.14 -34.63 -26.69
CA GLY A 448 20.83 -34.94 -27.32
C GLY A 448 19.87 -33.75 -27.43
N PHE A 449 20.39 -32.53 -27.59
CA PHE A 449 19.60 -31.33 -27.86
C PHE A 449 18.59 -30.96 -26.76
N THR A 450 18.86 -31.37 -25.52
CA THR A 450 18.08 -30.99 -24.35
C THR A 450 18.86 -29.97 -23.54
N VAL A 451 18.48 -28.70 -23.70
CA VAL A 451 19.10 -27.57 -23.02
C VAL A 451 18.49 -27.45 -21.62
N THR A 452 19.34 -27.41 -20.60
CA THR A 452 18.95 -27.24 -19.20
C THR A 452 19.38 -25.86 -18.71
N ILE A 453 18.42 -25.09 -18.21
CA ILE A 453 18.66 -23.86 -17.46
C ILE A 453 18.75 -24.23 -15.98
N ILE A 454 19.88 -23.91 -15.36
CA ILE A 454 20.17 -24.20 -13.96
C ILE A 454 20.22 -22.86 -13.22
N THR A 455 19.30 -22.67 -12.27
CA THR A 455 19.27 -21.51 -11.37
C THR A 455 19.66 -21.96 -9.97
N PRO A 456 20.85 -21.59 -9.49
CA PRO A 456 21.35 -22.16 -8.23
C PRO A 456 20.59 -21.66 -7.01
N SER A 457 20.29 -22.56 -6.07
CA SER A 457 19.50 -22.20 -4.89
C SER A 457 20.21 -21.20 -3.98
N ARG A 458 21.54 -21.16 -4.00
CA ARG A 458 22.35 -20.20 -3.23
C ARG A 458 22.16 -18.73 -3.64
N LEU A 459 21.39 -18.47 -4.69
CA LEU A 459 20.94 -17.13 -5.04
C LEU A 459 19.77 -16.67 -4.16
N PHE A 460 19.19 -17.55 -3.34
CA PHE A 460 17.98 -17.36 -2.54
C PHE A 460 18.17 -17.86 -1.09
N ASP A 461 17.40 -17.32 -0.16
CA ASP A 461 17.59 -17.52 1.29
C ASP A 461 17.10 -18.88 1.84
N GLU A 462 16.37 -19.69 1.05
CA GLU A 462 15.93 -21.04 1.45
C GLU A 462 16.31 -22.13 0.43
N PRO A 463 17.31 -22.99 0.72
CA PRO A 463 17.84 -23.92 -0.26
C PRO A 463 16.98 -25.20 -0.38
N ALA A 464 16.12 -25.24 -1.40
CA ALA A 464 15.48 -26.49 -1.88
C ALA A 464 16.35 -27.26 -2.91
N GLY A 465 17.59 -26.79 -3.16
CA GLY A 465 18.48 -27.27 -4.23
C GLY A 465 18.34 -26.46 -5.53
N ASP A 466 19.35 -26.57 -6.40
CA ASP A 466 19.36 -25.86 -7.69
C ASP A 466 18.09 -26.18 -8.50
N GLU A 467 17.44 -25.14 -9.01
CA GLU A 467 16.31 -25.29 -9.90
C GLU A 467 16.79 -25.65 -11.31
N LYS A 468 16.22 -26.70 -11.89
CA LYS A 468 16.56 -27.16 -13.24
C LYS A 468 15.32 -27.18 -14.13
N THR A 469 15.29 -26.33 -15.14
CA THR A 469 14.20 -26.26 -16.12
C THR A 469 14.77 -26.53 -17.51
N LYS A 470 14.04 -27.29 -18.34
CA LYS A 470 14.54 -27.77 -19.63
C LYS A 470 13.69 -27.31 -20.79
N PHE A 471 14.32 -27.21 -21.95
CA PHE A 471 13.66 -27.25 -23.25
C PHE A 471 14.46 -28.14 -24.21
N THR A 472 13.77 -28.76 -25.16
CA THR A 472 14.37 -29.68 -26.12
C THR A 472 14.22 -29.12 -27.53
N ILE A 473 15.28 -29.22 -28.32
CA ILE A 473 15.26 -28.92 -29.75
C ILE A 473 14.96 -30.22 -30.49
N THR A 474 13.91 -30.20 -31.30
CA THR A 474 13.46 -31.37 -32.06
C THR A 474 13.72 -31.17 -33.54
N PHE A 475 14.15 -32.24 -34.21
CA PHE A 475 14.46 -32.24 -35.63
C PHE A 475 13.45 -33.09 -36.40
N GLY A 476 12.70 -32.45 -37.30
CA GLY A 476 11.78 -33.09 -38.23
C GLY A 476 12.03 -32.61 -39.66
N ALA A 477 10.94 -32.28 -40.37
CA ALA A 477 11.04 -31.55 -41.64
C ALA A 477 11.61 -30.13 -41.41
N ASP A 478 11.22 -29.52 -40.29
CA ASP A 478 11.75 -28.27 -39.76
C ASP A 478 12.31 -28.51 -38.35
N ILE A 479 13.05 -27.54 -37.82
CA ILE A 479 13.49 -27.55 -36.42
C ILE A 479 12.39 -26.91 -35.55
N ASP A 480 12.13 -27.48 -34.38
CA ASP A 480 11.14 -26.96 -33.42
C ASP A 480 11.65 -27.02 -31.98
N LEU A 481 10.97 -26.31 -31.07
CA LEU A 481 11.29 -26.28 -29.64
C LEU A 481 10.13 -26.82 -28.82
N VAL A 482 10.45 -27.70 -27.87
CA VAL A 482 9.49 -28.22 -26.90
C VAL A 482 9.95 -27.82 -25.51
N VAL A 483 9.09 -27.12 -24.77
CA VAL A 483 9.24 -26.93 -23.32
C VAL A 483 8.38 -27.97 -22.63
N PRO A 484 8.94 -29.03 -22.01
CA PRO A 484 8.15 -30.01 -21.29
C PRO A 484 7.31 -29.33 -20.20
N SER A 485 6.09 -29.81 -19.97
CA SER A 485 5.20 -29.25 -18.96
C SER A 485 4.17 -30.31 -18.53
N PRO A 486 4.03 -30.64 -17.24
CA PRO A 486 4.78 -30.12 -16.09
C PRO A 486 6.24 -30.58 -16.01
N GLN A 487 7.08 -29.83 -15.29
CA GLN A 487 8.44 -30.22 -14.89
C GLN A 487 8.58 -30.08 -13.36
N ALA A 488 9.03 -31.14 -12.68
CA ALA A 488 9.46 -31.03 -11.29
C ALA A 488 10.85 -30.35 -11.26
N THR A 489 10.89 -29.06 -10.93
CA THR A 489 12.13 -28.27 -11.04
C THR A 489 12.90 -28.19 -9.72
N VAL A 490 12.17 -28.24 -8.58
CA VAL A 490 12.69 -28.40 -7.22
C VAL A 490 11.67 -29.19 -6.37
N PRO A 491 12.06 -29.80 -5.22
CA PRO A 491 11.12 -30.49 -4.35
C PRO A 491 9.93 -29.60 -3.96
N GLY A 492 8.71 -30.10 -4.19
CA GLY A 492 7.47 -29.39 -3.84
C GLY A 492 6.99 -28.35 -4.86
N TYR A 493 7.71 -28.11 -5.96
CA TYR A 493 7.29 -27.16 -7.00
C TYR A 493 7.31 -27.82 -8.39
N SER A 494 6.26 -27.55 -9.18
CA SER A 494 6.11 -28.08 -10.53
C SER A 494 5.90 -26.93 -11.51
N PHE A 495 6.92 -26.65 -12.32
CA PHE A 495 6.85 -25.68 -13.41
C PHE A 495 5.83 -26.15 -14.44
N THR A 496 4.90 -25.28 -14.82
CA THR A 496 3.89 -25.56 -15.83
C THR A 496 3.78 -24.41 -16.83
N MET A 497 3.70 -24.76 -18.10
CA MET A 497 3.38 -23.85 -19.19
C MET A 497 1.85 -23.77 -19.36
N VAL A 498 1.36 -22.56 -19.54
CA VAL A 498 -0.05 -22.18 -19.59
C VAL A 498 -0.33 -21.45 -20.89
N GLY A 499 -1.36 -21.87 -21.65
CA GLY A 499 -1.78 -21.16 -22.85
C GLY A 499 -2.56 -19.87 -22.55
N GLU A 500 -2.21 -18.78 -23.25
CA GLU A 500 -2.93 -17.48 -23.21
C GLU A 500 -3.77 -17.23 -24.48
N GLY A 501 -3.84 -18.19 -25.39
CA GLY A 501 -4.44 -18.02 -26.72
C GLY A 501 -3.44 -17.52 -27.76
N GLY A 502 -3.81 -17.58 -29.05
CA GLY A 502 -2.95 -17.11 -30.14
C GLY A 502 -1.62 -17.84 -30.30
N GLY A 503 -1.52 -19.11 -29.86
CA GLY A 503 -0.26 -19.87 -29.92
C GLY A 503 0.75 -19.52 -28.82
N VAL A 504 0.41 -18.61 -27.89
CA VAL A 504 1.31 -18.20 -26.80
C VAL A 504 1.10 -19.08 -25.58
N LYS A 505 2.20 -19.59 -25.00
CA LYS A 505 2.20 -20.25 -23.69
C LYS A 505 3.24 -19.62 -22.78
N LYS A 506 2.95 -19.52 -21.48
CA LYS A 506 3.84 -18.94 -20.47
C LYS A 506 3.94 -19.81 -19.24
N GLY A 507 5.08 -19.79 -18.57
CA GLY A 507 5.27 -20.42 -17.27
C GLY A 507 6.43 -19.75 -16.55
N MET A 508 6.38 -19.65 -15.23
CA MET A 508 7.51 -19.16 -14.45
C MET A 508 8.04 -20.27 -13.56
N THR A 509 9.35 -20.31 -13.42
CA THR A 509 10.01 -21.22 -12.50
C THR A 509 9.92 -20.71 -11.07
N LYS A 510 10.18 -21.55 -10.06
CA LYS A 510 10.13 -21.14 -8.65
C LYS A 510 11.05 -19.94 -8.38
N PHE A 511 12.22 -19.93 -9.03
CA PHE A 511 13.20 -18.86 -8.90
C PHE A 511 13.01 -17.71 -9.90
N GLY A 512 11.83 -17.61 -10.53
CA GLY A 512 11.42 -16.40 -11.23
C GLY A 512 11.81 -16.30 -12.70
N ILE A 513 12.28 -17.37 -13.35
CA ILE A 513 12.52 -17.33 -14.81
C ILE A 513 11.19 -17.45 -15.54
N LEU A 514 10.80 -16.42 -16.29
CA LEU A 514 9.61 -16.45 -17.13
C LEU A 514 9.92 -17.07 -18.50
N PHE A 515 9.37 -18.24 -18.76
CA PHE A 515 9.34 -18.87 -20.07
C PHE A 515 8.11 -18.36 -20.84
N THR A 516 8.32 -17.98 -22.09
CA THR A 516 7.24 -17.64 -23.03
C THR A 516 7.53 -18.32 -24.36
N THR A 517 6.64 -19.20 -24.80
CA THR A 517 6.68 -19.78 -26.15
C THR A 517 5.62 -19.14 -27.02
N GLU A 518 5.95 -18.91 -28.28
CA GLU A 518 5.04 -18.40 -29.30
C GLU A 518 5.13 -19.32 -30.53
N GLU A 519 4.02 -19.96 -30.87
CA GLU A 519 3.91 -20.85 -32.02
C GLU A 519 3.44 -20.05 -33.26
N ASP A 520 4.36 -19.71 -34.15
CA ASP A 520 4.10 -19.12 -35.47
C ASP A 520 4.92 -19.87 -36.54
N HIS A 521 4.40 -21.02 -37.00
CA HIS A 521 5.06 -22.04 -37.82
C HIS A 521 6.21 -22.81 -37.16
N SER A 522 7.09 -22.10 -36.45
CA SER A 522 8.20 -22.66 -35.67
C SER A 522 8.19 -22.03 -34.28
N THR A 523 8.45 -22.81 -33.24
CA THR A 523 8.33 -22.30 -31.87
C THR A 523 9.46 -21.31 -31.54
N ARG A 524 9.08 -20.09 -31.18
CA ARG A 524 9.97 -19.11 -30.56
C ARG A 524 9.91 -19.28 -29.05
N LEU A 525 11.07 -19.28 -28.37
CA LEU A 525 11.16 -19.32 -26.90
C LEU A 525 11.86 -18.06 -26.39
N SER A 526 11.20 -17.32 -25.52
CA SER A 526 11.78 -16.23 -24.74
C SER A 526 11.88 -16.64 -23.28
N LEU A 527 13.03 -16.43 -22.67
CA LEU A 527 13.26 -16.56 -21.24
C LEU A 527 13.56 -15.15 -20.70
N ASN A 528 12.81 -14.67 -19.73
CA ASN A 528 13.24 -13.51 -18.96
C ASN A 528 13.88 -14.02 -17.68
N VAL A 529 15.20 -13.96 -17.64
CA VAL A 529 16.00 -14.41 -16.50
C VAL A 529 16.06 -13.26 -15.50
N PRO A 530 15.79 -13.47 -14.22
CA PRO A 530 15.96 -12.40 -13.24
C PRO A 530 17.45 -12.06 -13.07
N GLY A 531 17.77 -10.77 -13.13
CA GLY A 531 19.15 -10.27 -13.17
C GLY A 531 19.62 -9.60 -11.87
N THR A 532 20.87 -9.88 -11.49
CA THR A 532 21.64 -9.16 -10.46
C THR A 532 22.42 -7.99 -11.06
N TYR A 533 22.61 -6.93 -10.27
CA TYR A 533 23.41 -5.75 -10.65
C TYR A 533 24.86 -6.16 -10.89
N VAL A 534 25.44 -5.72 -12.01
CA VAL A 534 26.89 -5.80 -12.24
C VAL A 534 27.58 -4.87 -11.24
N ARG A 535 28.20 -5.47 -10.22
CA ARG A 535 29.16 -4.91 -9.25
C ARG A 535 29.31 -3.37 -9.21
N ALA A 536 28.74 -2.76 -8.17
CA ALA A 536 29.39 -1.69 -7.41
C ALA A 536 28.93 -1.71 -5.94
N SER A 537 29.67 -2.48 -5.12
CA SER A 537 29.78 -2.36 -3.66
C SER A 537 28.50 -2.36 -2.78
N ARG A 538 27.93 -3.55 -2.50
CA ARG A 538 27.69 -4.15 -1.16
C ARG A 538 26.62 -5.24 -1.22
N ALA A 539 26.90 -6.33 -0.49
CA ALA A 539 26.00 -7.36 0.08
C ALA A 539 25.06 -8.15 -0.86
N THR A 540 25.51 -9.36 -1.19
CA THR A 540 24.77 -10.63 -1.17
C THR A 540 23.23 -10.56 -1.02
N GLY A 541 22.54 -10.55 -2.15
CA GLY A 541 21.11 -10.85 -2.32
C GLY A 541 20.89 -11.00 -3.83
N GLY A 542 20.81 -12.25 -4.29
CA GLY A 542 21.11 -12.64 -5.68
C GLY A 542 19.89 -12.93 -6.55
N GLY A 543 18.68 -12.62 -6.10
CA GLY A 543 17.42 -12.99 -6.75
C GLY A 543 16.78 -11.91 -7.63
N ALA A 544 15.73 -12.33 -8.35
CA ALA A 544 14.72 -11.44 -8.94
C ALA A 544 14.18 -10.52 -7.86
N GLY A 545 14.33 -9.21 -8.01
CA GLY A 545 13.74 -8.25 -7.08
C GLY A 545 12.55 -7.56 -7.73
N ALA A 546 11.40 -7.61 -7.08
CA ALA A 546 10.30 -6.74 -7.42
C ALA A 546 10.39 -5.47 -6.57
N ASP A 547 10.28 -4.31 -7.23
CA ASP A 547 10.26 -3.05 -6.50
C ASP A 547 8.82 -2.74 -6.06
N VAL A 548 8.64 -2.57 -4.75
CA VAL A 548 7.42 -2.09 -4.10
C VAL A 548 7.66 -0.68 -3.59
N TYR A 549 6.83 0.26 -4.01
CA TYR A 549 6.88 1.66 -3.63
C TYR A 549 5.81 1.92 -2.60
N ILE A 550 6.19 2.36 -1.41
CA ILE A 550 5.28 2.82 -0.37
C ILE A 550 5.40 4.34 -0.36
N THR A 551 4.31 5.05 -0.66
CA THR A 551 4.37 6.48 -0.91
C THR A 551 3.21 7.23 -0.29
N LEU A 552 3.49 8.43 0.24
CA LEU A 552 2.52 9.48 0.58
C LEU A 552 2.54 10.59 -0.48
N GLU A 553 3.10 10.32 -1.66
CA GLU A 553 3.19 11.27 -2.78
C GLU A 553 2.67 10.62 -4.08
N ARG A 554 1.63 9.79 -3.97
CA ARG A 554 1.06 9.01 -5.08
C ARG A 554 0.97 9.81 -6.38
N ALA A 555 0.48 11.05 -6.36
CA ALA A 555 0.35 11.89 -7.55
C ALA A 555 1.65 12.07 -8.36
N LYS A 556 2.84 12.04 -7.73
CA LYS A 556 4.14 12.15 -8.42
C LYS A 556 4.50 10.91 -9.23
N TRP A 557 4.01 9.75 -8.83
CA TRP A 557 4.40 8.45 -9.39
C TRP A 557 3.50 7.98 -10.52
N MET A 558 2.46 8.75 -10.84
CA MET A 558 1.33 8.32 -11.64
C MET A 558 1.28 9.14 -12.92
N LYS A 559 1.12 8.51 -14.09
CA LYS A 559 1.05 9.25 -15.37
C LYS A 559 -0.17 10.20 -15.38
N PRO A 560 0.01 11.52 -15.62
CA PRO A 560 -1.10 12.48 -15.65
C PRO A 560 -2.15 12.23 -16.74
N THR A 561 -1.82 11.51 -17.82
CA THR A 561 -2.70 11.29 -18.97
C THR A 561 -3.84 10.28 -18.75
N ASN A 562 -3.88 9.58 -17.61
CA ASN A 562 -4.99 8.68 -17.22
C ASN A 562 -5.63 9.06 -15.87
N ILE A 563 -5.37 10.26 -15.37
CA ILE A 563 -6.20 10.85 -14.31
C ILE A 563 -7.06 11.90 -15.03
N PRO A 564 -8.21 11.55 -15.65
CA PRO A 564 -9.28 12.54 -15.66
C PRO A 564 -9.40 12.98 -14.21
N ALA A 565 -9.36 14.29 -13.92
CA ALA A 565 -9.85 14.77 -12.64
C ALA A 565 -11.16 14.00 -12.41
N PRO A 566 -11.28 13.21 -11.34
CA PRO A 566 -12.44 12.35 -11.15
C PRO A 566 -13.66 13.23 -11.40
N VAL A 567 -14.44 12.85 -12.41
CA VAL A 567 -15.58 13.66 -12.84
C VAL A 567 -16.50 13.66 -11.63
N ALA A 568 -16.69 14.83 -11.04
CA ALA A 568 -17.57 15.02 -9.90
C ALA A 568 -18.87 14.26 -10.13
N LYS A 569 -19.07 13.22 -9.34
CA LYS A 569 -20.19 12.32 -9.38
C LYS A 569 -20.71 12.15 -7.96
N CYS A 570 -21.62 13.05 -7.64
CA CYS A 570 -22.37 13.02 -6.40
C CYS A 570 -22.88 11.61 -6.05
N GLY A 571 -22.50 11.11 -4.88
CA GLY A 571 -22.88 9.81 -4.35
C GLY A 571 -21.86 8.70 -4.54
N ASP A 572 -20.66 9.00 -5.02
CA ASP A 572 -19.57 8.03 -5.15
C ASP A 572 -18.64 7.96 -3.91
N ALA A 573 -18.90 8.76 -2.88
CA ALA A 573 -18.14 8.89 -1.65
C ALA A 573 -16.71 9.41 -1.84
N VAL A 574 -16.40 10.10 -2.94
CA VAL A 574 -15.13 10.80 -3.17
C VAL A 574 -15.42 12.29 -3.33
N ILE A 575 -14.82 13.13 -2.51
CA ILE A 575 -15.00 14.59 -2.65
C ILE A 575 -14.07 15.10 -3.75
N THR A 576 -14.64 15.52 -4.87
CA THR A 576 -13.90 15.98 -6.06
C THR A 576 -14.45 17.31 -6.54
N LYS A 577 -13.57 18.30 -6.78
CA LYS A 577 -14.05 19.64 -7.17
C LYS A 577 -14.92 19.54 -8.44
N PRO A 578 -16.13 20.15 -8.46
CA PRO A 578 -16.62 21.19 -7.54
C PRO A 578 -17.45 20.70 -6.34
N GLU A 579 -17.51 19.41 -6.02
CA GLU A 579 -18.23 18.89 -4.86
C GLU A 579 -17.73 19.52 -3.57
N TYR A 580 -18.68 19.83 -2.70
CA TYR A 580 -18.45 20.30 -1.34
C TYR A 580 -18.35 19.12 -0.36
N CYS A 581 -19.08 18.05 -0.64
CA CYS A 581 -19.24 16.86 0.19
C CYS A 581 -19.72 15.69 -0.68
N ASP A 582 -19.52 14.45 -0.26
CA ASP A 582 -20.02 13.26 -0.97
C ASP A 582 -20.04 12.08 0.02
N PRO A 583 -21.09 11.24 0.09
CA PRO A 583 -22.36 11.24 -0.67
C PRO A 583 -23.46 12.13 -0.08
N PRO A 584 -24.61 12.30 -0.76
CA PRO A 584 -25.78 12.94 -0.18
C PRO A 584 -26.15 12.35 1.19
N GLY A 585 -26.49 13.20 2.14
CA GLY A 585 -26.78 12.78 3.51
C GLY A 585 -25.53 12.52 4.37
N SER A 586 -24.33 12.51 3.79
CA SER A 586 -23.08 12.47 4.57
C SER A 586 -22.89 13.75 5.37
N MET A 587 -22.03 13.70 6.39
CA MET A 587 -21.71 14.91 7.17
C MET A 587 -20.74 15.79 6.39
N CYS A 588 -20.94 17.10 6.49
CA CYS A 588 -20.06 18.12 5.94
C CYS A 588 -19.93 19.26 6.96
N VAL A 589 -18.88 20.09 6.87
CA VAL A 589 -18.69 21.23 7.76
C VAL A 589 -18.52 22.53 6.98
N ASP A 590 -18.91 23.67 7.54
CA ASP A 590 -18.58 24.98 6.97
C ASP A 590 -17.17 25.47 7.36
N GLN A 591 -16.82 26.65 6.86
CA GLN A 591 -15.63 27.40 7.25
C GLN A 591 -15.52 27.69 8.77
N PHE A 592 -16.61 27.51 9.52
CA PHE A 592 -16.66 27.69 10.98
C PHE A 592 -16.75 26.34 11.72
N LYS A 593 -16.42 25.22 11.05
CA LYS A 593 -16.45 23.85 11.60
C LYS A 593 -17.84 23.37 12.04
N ARG A 594 -18.93 24.06 11.66
CA ARG A 594 -20.29 23.65 12.06
C ARG A 594 -20.73 22.41 11.29
N PRO A 595 -21.22 21.34 11.94
CA PRO A 595 -21.69 20.15 11.24
C PRO A 595 -22.97 20.45 10.47
N GLY A 596 -23.06 19.90 9.26
CA GLY A 596 -24.21 19.92 8.39
C GLY A 596 -24.33 18.61 7.61
N THR A 597 -25.36 18.55 6.78
CA THR A 597 -25.69 17.37 5.98
C THR A 597 -25.49 17.67 4.50
N CYS A 598 -24.83 16.78 3.79
CA CYS A 598 -24.53 16.93 2.38
C CYS A 598 -25.82 16.96 1.57
N ALA A 599 -26.00 17.99 0.75
CA ALA A 599 -27.16 18.14 -0.10
C ALA A 599 -27.25 17.02 -1.16
N ALA A 600 -28.44 16.84 -1.72
CA ALA A 600 -28.70 15.84 -2.76
C ALA A 600 -27.85 16.01 -4.04
N ASP A 601 -27.30 17.20 -4.26
CA ASP A 601 -26.46 17.54 -5.40
C ASP A 601 -24.96 17.51 -5.08
N CYS A 602 -24.56 17.25 -3.83
CA CYS A 602 -23.16 17.29 -3.36
C CYS A 602 -22.45 18.63 -3.51
N MET A 603 -23.17 19.69 -3.91
CA MET A 603 -22.61 21.02 -4.18
C MET A 603 -22.71 21.95 -2.97
N SER A 604 -23.50 21.56 -1.96
CA SER A 604 -23.72 22.37 -0.77
C SER A 604 -23.86 21.51 0.48
N CYS A 605 -23.53 22.11 1.61
CA CYS A 605 -23.78 21.55 2.92
C CYS A 605 -25.00 22.24 3.52
N THR A 606 -26.03 21.47 3.83
CA THR A 606 -27.21 21.95 4.53
C THR A 606 -26.95 21.92 6.03
N PHE A 607 -26.69 23.09 6.61
CA PHE A 607 -26.54 23.23 8.05
C PHE A 607 -27.92 23.25 8.69
N LYS A 608 -28.14 22.37 9.67
CA LYS A 608 -29.29 22.55 10.56
C LYS A 608 -29.05 23.86 11.30
N LYS A 609 -29.88 24.87 11.03
CA LYS A 609 -29.79 26.15 11.73
C LYS A 609 -29.87 25.83 13.24
N PRO A 610 -28.92 26.30 14.07
CA PRO A 610 -29.08 26.14 15.51
C PRO A 610 -30.39 26.82 15.92
N ALA A 611 -31.14 26.15 16.79
CA ALA A 611 -32.42 26.66 17.28
C ALA A 611 -32.18 28.02 17.95
N GLU A 612 -32.83 29.06 17.41
CA GLU A 612 -32.64 30.43 17.87
C GLU A 612 -33.79 30.79 18.81
N CYS A 613 -33.55 30.69 20.12
CA CYS A 613 -34.51 31.06 21.14
C CYS A 613 -35.09 32.46 20.91
N GLY A 614 -36.42 32.58 20.85
CA GLY A 614 -37.12 33.86 20.76
C GLY A 614 -37.35 34.35 19.33
N ASN A 615 -37.22 33.46 18.35
CA ASN A 615 -37.60 33.71 16.96
C ASN A 615 -39.12 33.51 16.68
N LYS A 616 -39.88 33.09 17.70
CA LYS A 616 -41.33 32.83 17.73
C LYS A 616 -41.78 31.60 16.95
N LEU A 617 -40.89 30.65 16.69
CA LEU A 617 -41.19 29.36 16.09
C LEU A 617 -40.67 28.28 17.03
N LEU A 618 -41.56 27.44 17.56
CA LEU A 618 -41.14 26.33 18.41
C LEU A 618 -40.53 25.22 17.55
N GLU A 619 -39.21 25.17 17.47
CA GLU A 619 -38.42 24.25 16.67
C GLU A 619 -38.14 22.92 17.41
N ASN A 620 -37.84 21.85 16.67
CA ASN A 620 -37.62 20.53 17.25
C ASN A 620 -36.28 20.50 18.02
N GLY A 621 -36.37 20.60 19.36
CA GLY A 621 -35.25 20.75 20.29
C GLY A 621 -35.44 21.89 21.31
N GLU A 622 -36.41 22.79 21.09
CA GLU A 622 -36.79 23.86 22.02
C GLU A 622 -37.95 23.40 22.92
N GLU A 623 -37.88 23.72 24.22
CA GLU A 623 -39.02 23.55 25.14
C GLU A 623 -39.91 24.80 25.18
N CYS A 624 -39.37 25.96 24.80
CA CYS A 624 -40.06 27.24 24.81
C CYS A 624 -39.39 28.26 23.88
N GLU A 625 -40.19 29.21 23.39
CA GLU A 625 -39.73 30.37 22.61
C GLU A 625 -39.88 31.68 23.39
N THR A 626 -40.88 31.72 24.26
CA THR A 626 -41.18 32.83 25.14
C THR A 626 -41.57 32.29 26.51
N ALA A 627 -41.54 33.16 27.52
CA ALA A 627 -42.05 32.84 28.85
C ALA A 627 -43.50 32.31 28.85
N ALA A 628 -44.29 32.63 27.81
CA ALA A 628 -45.67 32.17 27.67
C ALA A 628 -45.80 30.70 27.27
N ASP A 629 -44.74 30.10 26.73
CA ASP A 629 -44.72 28.70 26.32
C ASP A 629 -44.39 27.76 27.49
N CYS A 630 -43.89 28.31 28.60
CA CYS A 630 -43.60 27.59 29.83
C CYS A 630 -44.79 27.55 30.79
N ALA A 631 -44.86 26.49 31.60
CA ALA A 631 -45.84 26.37 32.68
C ALA A 631 -45.65 27.47 33.74
N GLU A 632 -46.71 27.79 34.48
CA GLU A 632 -46.70 28.83 35.50
C GLU A 632 -45.59 28.58 36.55
N GLY A 633 -44.69 29.56 36.73
CA GLY A 633 -43.52 29.44 37.61
C GLY A 633 -42.19 29.13 36.90
N PHE A 634 -42.19 29.01 35.57
CA PHE A 634 -40.99 28.81 34.75
C PHE A 634 -40.83 29.98 33.76
N ASP A 635 -39.58 30.32 33.43
CA ASP A 635 -39.22 31.29 32.40
C ASP A 635 -38.42 30.60 31.30
N CYS A 636 -38.50 31.15 30.10
CA CYS A 636 -37.78 30.59 28.97
C CYS A 636 -36.37 31.18 28.92
N ARG A 637 -35.36 30.37 29.27
CA ARG A 637 -33.94 30.76 29.15
C ARG A 637 -33.19 29.66 28.41
N ASP A 638 -32.43 30.05 27.39
CA ASP A 638 -31.67 29.14 26.53
C ASP A 638 -32.53 27.99 25.95
N CYS A 639 -33.72 28.31 25.43
CA CYS A 639 -34.71 27.37 24.88
C CYS A 639 -35.23 26.30 25.86
N LYS A 640 -34.99 26.46 27.17
CA LYS A 640 -35.48 25.56 28.22
C LYS A 640 -36.38 26.29 29.20
N CYS A 641 -37.43 25.61 29.67
CA CYS A 641 -38.24 26.13 30.76
C CYS A 641 -37.47 25.94 32.07
N VAL A 642 -36.85 27.02 32.55
CA VAL A 642 -36.14 27.04 33.83
C VAL A 642 -37.04 27.59 34.90
N ALA A 643 -37.04 26.97 36.09
CA ALA A 643 -37.84 27.46 37.20
C ALA A 643 -37.41 28.89 37.55
N LEU A 644 -38.38 29.80 37.67
CA LEU A 644 -38.12 31.13 38.17
C LEU A 644 -37.50 31.01 39.58
N PRO A 645 -36.44 31.78 39.90
CA PRO A 645 -35.91 31.79 41.25
C PRO A 645 -37.03 32.16 42.23
N PRO A 646 -37.02 31.61 43.47
CA PRO A 646 -37.97 32.00 44.48
C PRO A 646 -37.84 33.52 44.74
N PRO A 647 -38.96 34.23 44.90
CA PRO A 647 -38.94 35.69 45.06
C PRO A 647 -38.06 36.13 46.23
N VAL A 648 -37.27 37.18 46.01
CA VAL A 648 -36.26 37.66 46.96
C VAL A 648 -36.63 39.05 47.44
N CYS A 649 -37.31 39.10 48.59
CA CYS A 649 -37.70 40.34 49.25
C CYS A 649 -36.51 41.31 49.44
N GLY A 650 -36.67 42.54 48.96
CA GLY A 650 -35.71 43.63 49.18
C GLY A 650 -34.65 43.76 48.09
N ASN A 651 -34.92 43.23 46.89
CA ASN A 651 -34.12 43.42 45.68
C ASN A 651 -34.54 44.67 44.86
N ASN A 652 -35.55 45.41 45.33
CA ASN A 652 -36.18 46.59 44.72
C ASN A 652 -36.96 46.30 43.42
N LEU A 653 -37.38 45.06 43.18
CA LEU A 653 -38.24 44.68 42.06
C LEU A 653 -39.45 43.93 42.61
N LEU A 654 -40.65 44.50 42.48
CA LEU A 654 -41.88 43.82 42.93
C LEU A 654 -42.25 42.70 41.94
N GLU A 655 -41.86 41.46 42.28
CA GLU A 655 -42.04 40.27 41.44
C GLU A 655 -43.46 39.70 41.55
N LYS A 656 -43.90 38.97 40.52
CA LYS A 656 -45.24 38.36 40.47
C LYS A 656 -45.31 37.24 41.53
N ASN A 657 -45.82 37.59 42.71
CA ASN A 657 -46.08 36.81 43.95
C ASN A 657 -45.53 37.49 45.23
N GLU A 658 -44.97 38.69 45.10
CA GLU A 658 -44.60 39.56 46.22
C GLU A 658 -45.70 40.58 46.51
N GLN A 659 -45.98 40.85 47.79
CA GLN A 659 -46.88 41.93 48.20
C GLN A 659 -46.11 43.21 48.55
N CYS A 660 -44.80 43.12 48.78
CA CYS A 660 -43.96 44.24 49.17
C CYS A 660 -42.47 43.92 48.95
N GLU A 661 -41.70 44.97 48.65
CA GLU A 661 -40.24 44.95 48.58
C GLU A 661 -39.60 45.70 49.75
N ALA A 662 -40.27 46.74 50.21
CA ALA A 662 -39.93 47.49 51.41
C ALA A 662 -41.18 47.75 52.26
N ASP A 663 -40.96 48.17 53.51
CA ASP A 663 -42.05 48.61 54.39
C ASP A 663 -42.93 49.70 53.76
N ALA A 664 -42.36 50.49 52.84
CA ALA A 664 -43.06 51.54 52.11
C ALA A 664 -44.13 51.02 51.13
N ASP A 665 -44.03 49.77 50.70
CA ASP A 665 -45.01 49.15 49.78
C ASP A 665 -46.22 48.59 50.52
N CYS A 666 -46.13 48.49 51.86
CA CYS A 666 -47.21 48.00 52.70
C CYS A 666 -48.15 49.13 53.15
N PRO A 667 -49.43 48.81 53.42
CA PRO A 667 -50.35 49.75 54.06
C PRO A 667 -49.83 50.26 55.40
N VAL A 668 -50.29 51.43 55.82
CA VAL A 668 -49.96 52.03 57.13
C VAL A 668 -50.22 50.99 58.24
N ASP A 669 -49.26 50.84 59.16
CA ASP A 669 -49.20 49.83 60.24
C ASP A 669 -48.84 48.39 59.84
N TYR A 670 -48.29 48.18 58.63
CA TYR A 670 -47.73 46.90 58.18
C TYR A 670 -46.25 47.05 57.83
N VAL A 671 -45.47 45.99 58.08
CA VAL A 671 -44.06 45.88 57.70
C VAL A 671 -43.88 44.75 56.69
N CYS A 672 -42.95 44.93 55.77
CA CYS A 672 -42.64 43.95 54.77
C CYS A 672 -41.73 42.87 55.35
N LYS A 673 -42.18 41.63 55.35
CA LYS A 673 -41.36 40.48 55.78
C LYS A 673 -41.65 39.30 54.87
N ASN A 674 -40.59 38.64 54.37
CA ASN A 674 -40.71 37.51 53.44
C ASN A 674 -41.70 37.80 52.27
N CYS A 675 -41.55 38.95 51.61
CA CYS A 675 -42.39 39.37 50.48
C CYS A 675 -43.91 39.48 50.79
N SER A 676 -44.30 39.57 52.06
CA SER A 676 -45.70 39.72 52.49
C SER A 676 -45.84 40.82 53.53
N CYS A 677 -46.93 41.58 53.47
CA CYS A 677 -47.21 42.63 54.44
C CYS A 677 -47.77 42.01 55.73
N TYR A 678 -47.03 42.14 56.83
CA TYR A 678 -47.47 41.70 58.15
C TYR A 678 -47.80 42.91 59.02
N PRO A 679 -48.85 42.86 59.87
CA PRO A 679 -49.14 43.95 60.79
C PRO A 679 -47.95 44.15 61.73
N ALA A 680 -47.52 45.41 61.87
CA ALA A 680 -46.37 45.79 62.66
C ALA A 680 -46.58 45.36 64.13
N PRO A 681 -45.65 44.62 64.73
CA PRO A 681 -45.76 44.24 66.13
C PRO A 681 -45.72 45.49 67.02
N VAL A 682 -46.69 45.60 67.93
CA VAL A 682 -46.75 46.68 68.93
C VAL A 682 -45.52 46.57 69.82
N VAL A 683 -44.60 47.51 69.69
CA VAL A 683 -43.36 47.55 70.46
C VAL A 683 -43.67 48.00 71.89
N GLU A 684 -43.67 47.07 72.83
CA GLU A 684 -43.50 47.37 74.26
C GLU A 684 -42.04 47.81 74.48
N VAL A 685 -41.85 49.04 74.96
CA VAL A 685 -40.54 49.67 75.20
C VAL A 685 -39.96 49.16 76.53
N PRO A 686 -38.83 48.43 76.55
CA PRO A 686 -38.10 48.15 77.79
C PRO A 686 -37.12 49.29 78.10
N ALA A 687 -36.95 49.56 79.40
CA ALA A 687 -36.19 50.66 79.97
C ALA A 687 -34.68 50.66 79.59
N PRO A 688 -34.03 51.84 79.57
CA PRO A 688 -32.66 52.02 79.11
C PRO A 688 -31.60 51.39 80.03
N VAL A 689 -30.71 50.59 79.44
CA VAL A 689 -29.48 50.08 80.05
C VAL A 689 -28.37 51.13 79.89
N PRO A 690 -27.60 51.47 80.93
CA PRO A 690 -26.55 52.49 80.86
C PRO A 690 -25.33 52.02 80.02
N PRO A 691 -24.64 52.95 79.33
CA PRO A 691 -23.59 52.63 78.38
C PRO A 691 -22.30 52.10 79.03
N ASN A 692 -21.73 51.06 78.43
CA ASN A 692 -20.48 50.42 78.83
C ASN A 692 -19.25 51.27 78.46
N ALA A 693 -18.13 51.01 79.15
CA ALA A 693 -16.89 51.79 79.10
C ALA A 693 -16.26 51.95 77.70
N VAL A 694 -16.63 51.09 76.75
CA VAL A 694 -16.12 51.11 75.37
C VAL A 694 -16.69 52.29 74.58
N ALA A 695 -17.95 52.67 74.82
CA ALA A 695 -18.56 53.84 74.16
C ALA A 695 -17.95 55.17 74.62
N ARG A 696 -17.44 55.25 75.86
CA ARG A 696 -16.72 56.45 76.35
C ARG A 696 -15.31 56.58 75.77
N PHE A 697 -14.67 55.48 75.39
CA PHE A 697 -13.34 55.52 74.77
C PHE A 697 -13.38 56.07 73.34
N PHE A 698 -14.38 55.67 72.54
CA PHE A 698 -14.51 56.14 71.16
C PHE A 698 -14.97 57.60 71.05
N SER A 699 -15.80 58.08 71.98
CA SER A 699 -16.18 59.50 72.06
C SER A 699 -15.02 60.40 72.51
N TRP A 700 -14.07 59.90 73.32
CA TRP A 700 -12.86 60.63 73.66
C TRP A 700 -11.84 60.64 72.51
N LEU A 701 -11.73 59.53 71.77
CA LEU A 701 -10.82 59.43 70.62
C LEU A 701 -11.22 60.38 69.48
N SER A 702 -12.52 60.55 69.21
CA SER A 702 -13.00 61.49 68.18
C SER A 702 -12.72 62.95 68.55
N ASP A 703 -12.82 63.32 69.82
CA ASP A 703 -12.52 64.68 70.31
C ASP A 703 -11.02 64.97 70.37
N PHE A 704 -10.17 63.96 70.49
CA PHE A 704 -8.71 64.11 70.48
C PHE A 704 -8.18 64.40 69.05
N PHE A 705 -8.73 63.73 68.03
CA PHE A 705 -8.33 63.98 66.63
C PHE A 705 -8.91 65.28 66.06
N ALA A 706 -10.07 65.74 66.53
CA ALA A 706 -10.66 67.02 66.10
C ALA A 706 -9.91 68.26 66.60
N LYS A 707 -8.91 68.12 67.49
CA LYS A 707 -8.10 69.24 68.03
C LYS A 707 -6.65 69.26 67.54
N LEU A 708 -6.27 68.34 66.64
CA LEU A 708 -4.89 68.18 66.15
C LEU A 708 -4.75 68.31 64.63
N PHE A 709 -5.82 68.67 63.92
CA PHE A 709 -5.81 69.08 62.51
C PHE A 709 -6.66 70.32 62.28
#